data_AF-A0A847K150-F1
#
_entry.id   AF-A0A847K150-F1
#
_cell.length_a   1.000
_cell.length_b   1.000
_cell.length_c   1.000
_cell.angle_alpha   90.00
_cell.angle_beta   90.00
_cell.angle_gamma   90.00
#
_symmetry.space_group_name_H-M   'P 1'
#
loop_
_entity.id
_entity.type
_entity.pdbx_description
1 polymer ?
#
loop_
_entity_poly.entity_id
_entity_poly.type
_entity_poly.pdbx_seq_one_letter_code
_entity_poly.pdbx_strand_id
1 'polypeptide(L)'
;MTTTSANMVSCIVRPHRKGAGCHPRHLALIALALFMHLPVQAVAAEPTAGLGFCRPYTWLFGGWVAPPRMPHLADMNADGYVDFLYATPEDRFVDISLNGRGWKPMRGERLISDLPDRIVGMATGRFAGNTTDLAMLGAGGQVWIAQGRGDGKVQAPRSVATVSEIGQRAWLLRMAGGDDRDRLAVVASDGHVTALGPTGQPVATFRAVKRVVGAASGQVGGQAAIALHTGSAVVLVGPAGSVMRRLPASRGQSALAMGDVNGDGEDDVLINGEVALAPAFRSRVRIAGWERFRKPVIAMLADVTGKGRCDVVVQHQGPDYYGSKEADCAVYVSYLASDADKDRDGLNDAEEASLGSDPLDRDTDYDGLPDGWEVHGFRGFDLKAMGASPLRKDVFVLNLPYDTVPVDQMEKLMKDKVAPLFEDLPYRNRDGSQGFRIHAVTMLPAVDTKAAAGKGWPQLAAETFPKDKIGVFHWMLVPGLGGGGQSGQLADAGSGGMASWAHEFGHQLGLSHTGKWPAWSPTYTSLMNYSYSYQFDGDPARIHFSRGELADIILNESRLPGKLPRPIEKLKFLAGPPYRFRIQAAGSHATYVDWGWSGAFTDRRIRANITYGYSVNGGERLQPSGTKPIGAPGPCELMTDYQASLVVHRGSLYMVTADRDALDPKAPRPESAKLVIQRYLGKRAWTPKADLGMHTTGDPAAVSDGRTFYVFYPTKVGVRYRYGSPDRLGDSVTIPDTAGCSIGAVNLRGTILLLLYRSSAENIRYCTVRGTRVGPMKDFGIKSTITPGSAYDTRRKELLLGTGSELNRQPYRWQLRRLTGDPERGFSEVSCVFLGGEKSGWAGNKRPNLIFDTSRDAGPDGRVIWIAAGVSAPSNTPTGLYIARTIGVKDHNEGWMLWRYYDEWTNTRSGIAAAWYRGDIVLATTWASDHSTTDGGVYCAYNGTAIGNQDMADFDDVTLMADYGIARSIQTLAVMPP
;
A
#
# COMPACT_ATOMS: atom_id res chain seq x y z
N MET A 1 -50.36 25.69 -13.59
CA MET A 1 -51.43 24.77 -13.17
C MET A 1 -51.05 24.26 -11.79
N THR A 2 -51.52 24.86 -10.69
CA THR A 2 -52.66 24.37 -9.87
C THR A 2 -52.54 22.86 -9.61
N THR A 3 -52.48 22.30 -8.39
CA THR A 3 -53.33 22.57 -7.22
C THR A 3 -52.90 21.67 -6.03
N THR A 4 -52.99 22.20 -4.79
CA THR A 4 -53.44 21.60 -3.49
C THR A 4 -53.05 20.15 -3.09
N SER A 5 -52.69 19.84 -1.84
CA SER A 5 -53.56 19.95 -0.64
C SER A 5 -52.83 19.54 0.65
N ALA A 6 -53.26 20.11 1.77
CA ALA A 6 -52.88 19.77 3.14
C ALA A 6 -53.79 18.65 3.71
N ASN A 7 -53.33 17.95 4.76
CA ASN A 7 -54.18 17.42 5.84
C ASN A 7 -53.37 17.05 7.10
N MET A 8 -53.76 17.63 8.24
CA MET A 8 -53.54 17.10 9.60
C MET A 8 -54.64 16.08 9.94
N VAL A 9 -54.42 15.24 10.98
CA VAL A 9 -55.36 14.99 12.11
C VAL A 9 -54.84 13.96 13.15
N SER A 10 -54.83 14.42 14.41
CA SER A 10 -55.10 13.83 15.75
C SER A 10 -54.47 12.54 16.35
N CYS A 11 -53.80 12.77 17.50
CA CYS A 11 -53.98 12.26 18.88
C CYS A 11 -54.60 10.88 19.21
N ILE A 12 -53.92 10.17 20.15
CA ILE A 12 -54.52 9.32 21.21
C ILE A 12 -53.76 9.51 22.54
N VAL A 13 -54.50 9.56 23.66
CA VAL A 13 -54.06 9.79 25.07
C VAL A 13 -54.46 8.60 25.96
N ARG A 14 -53.68 8.29 27.03
CA ARG A 14 -54.08 7.97 28.46
C ARG A 14 -53.03 7.09 29.23
N PRO A 15 -53.01 6.95 30.60
CA PRO A 15 -52.68 7.98 31.63
C PRO A 15 -51.98 7.50 32.97
N HIS A 16 -51.68 8.46 33.88
CA HIS A 16 -51.61 8.44 35.39
C HIS A 16 -50.40 7.82 36.15
N ARG A 17 -49.90 8.28 37.33
CA ARG A 17 -50.26 9.26 38.44
C ARG A 17 -49.02 9.35 39.41
N LYS A 18 -48.52 10.47 39.98
CA LYS A 18 -48.80 11.22 41.26
C LYS A 18 -47.46 11.96 41.60
N GLY A 19 -47.32 13.16 42.18
CA GLY A 19 -48.22 14.20 42.67
C GLY A 19 -47.46 15.39 43.33
N ALA A 20 -48.19 16.51 43.50
CA ALA A 20 -48.11 17.67 44.44
C ALA A 20 -46.82 18.55 44.54
N GLY A 21 -46.87 19.90 44.61
CA GLY A 21 -48.01 20.82 44.78
C GLY A 21 -47.74 22.33 44.52
N CYS A 22 -48.83 23.11 44.72
CA CYS A 22 -49.15 24.54 44.51
C CYS A 22 -48.14 25.59 45.08
N HIS A 23 -48.07 26.88 44.67
CA HIS A 23 -49.12 27.90 44.46
C HIS A 23 -48.65 29.12 43.56
N PRO A 24 -49.58 29.99 43.07
CA PRO A 24 -49.40 30.96 41.96
C PRO A 24 -49.55 32.46 42.35
N ARG A 25 -49.35 33.39 41.39
CA ARG A 25 -49.96 34.75 41.18
C ARG A 25 -49.04 35.61 40.29
N HIS A 26 -49.43 36.56 39.42
CA HIS A 26 -50.61 36.96 38.66
C HIS A 26 -50.11 38.12 37.72
N LEU A 27 -50.65 38.22 36.48
CA LEU A 27 -51.04 39.41 35.67
C LEU A 27 -50.13 40.68 35.63
N ALA A 28 -50.06 41.58 34.63
CA ALA A 28 -50.45 41.77 33.22
C ALA A 28 -50.14 43.27 32.86
N LEU A 29 -50.11 43.62 31.56
CA LEU A 29 -50.14 44.98 30.91
C LEU A 29 -48.85 45.85 30.99
N ILE A 30 -48.22 46.33 29.89
CA ILE A 30 -48.59 47.14 28.69
C ILE A 30 -49.07 48.57 29.03
N ALA A 31 -48.21 49.59 28.80
CA ALA A 31 -48.43 50.73 27.86
C ALA A 31 -47.50 51.96 28.10
N LEU A 32 -46.85 52.37 27.00
CA LEU A 32 -46.57 53.73 26.49
C LEU A 32 -45.89 54.86 27.33
N ALA A 33 -44.63 55.13 26.95
CA ALA A 33 -44.01 56.39 26.48
C ALA A 33 -44.26 57.74 27.20
N LEU A 34 -43.15 58.45 27.54
CA LEU A 34 -42.81 59.75 26.91
C LEU A 34 -41.36 60.25 27.28
N PHE A 35 -40.56 60.44 26.22
CA PHE A 35 -39.42 61.36 26.00
C PHE A 35 -38.52 61.88 27.14
N MET A 36 -37.22 61.53 27.05
CA MET A 36 -36.12 62.51 26.94
C MET A 36 -35.02 61.97 26.02
N HIS A 37 -34.67 62.75 24.99
CA HIS A 37 -33.55 62.52 24.07
C HIS A 37 -32.31 63.27 24.58
N LEU A 38 -31.16 62.61 24.64
CA LEU A 38 -29.84 63.17 24.35
C LEU A 38 -28.95 62.06 23.74
N PRO A 39 -27.98 62.40 22.87
CA PRO A 39 -27.52 61.53 21.79
C PRO A 39 -26.40 60.60 22.23
N VAL A 40 -26.50 59.33 21.82
CA VAL A 40 -25.36 58.41 21.76
C VAL A 40 -25.33 57.91 20.32
N GLN A 41 -24.18 58.09 19.67
CA GLN A 41 -23.90 57.57 18.34
C GLN A 41 -24.27 56.08 18.29
N ALA A 42 -25.23 55.75 17.43
CA ALA A 42 -25.55 54.38 17.10
C ALA A 42 -24.36 53.76 16.37
N VAL A 43 -23.61 52.90 17.07
CA VAL A 43 -22.87 51.84 16.39
C VAL A 43 -23.92 50.81 15.99
N ALA A 44 -24.29 50.83 14.72
CA ALA A 44 -25.12 49.79 14.13
C ALA A 44 -24.34 48.47 14.18
N ALA A 45 -24.73 47.55 15.07
CA ALA A 45 -24.39 46.15 14.93
C ALA A 45 -25.51 45.50 14.10
N GLU A 46 -25.31 45.41 12.79
CA GLU A 46 -26.16 44.60 11.93
C GLU A 46 -25.85 43.10 12.08
N PRO A 47 -26.87 42.24 11.93
CA PRO A 47 -26.71 40.78 11.94
C PRO A 47 -26.02 40.33 10.65
N THR A 48 -24.99 39.49 10.72
CA THR A 48 -24.32 38.90 9.54
C THR A 48 -25.22 37.89 8.82
N ALA A 49 -26.24 38.38 8.13
CA ALA A 49 -26.98 37.63 7.13
C ALA A 49 -26.10 37.50 5.88
N GLY A 50 -25.31 36.42 5.79
CA GLY A 50 -24.61 36.12 4.53
C GLY A 50 -23.29 35.36 4.60
N LEU A 51 -22.73 35.05 5.78
CA LEU A 51 -21.51 34.24 5.87
C LEU A 51 -21.81 32.75 5.58
N GLY A 52 -21.03 32.14 4.70
CA GLY A 52 -21.07 30.71 4.40
C GLY A 52 -19.68 30.14 4.08
N PHE A 53 -19.66 28.84 3.76
CA PHE A 53 -18.46 28.12 3.36
C PHE A 53 -18.74 27.32 2.09
N CYS A 54 -17.85 27.43 1.11
CA CYS A 54 -17.92 26.68 -0.14
C CYS A 54 -17.65 25.18 0.10
N ARG A 55 -17.89 24.37 -0.94
CA ARG A 55 -17.49 22.96 -0.94
C ARG A 55 -15.98 22.87 -0.74
N PRO A 56 -15.52 21.85 0.00
CA PRO A 56 -14.11 21.75 0.32
C PRO A 56 -13.30 21.30 -0.89
N TYR A 57 -12.30 22.11 -1.26
CA TYR A 57 -11.30 21.73 -2.24
C TYR A 57 -10.13 20.99 -1.55
N THR A 58 -9.54 19.98 -2.21
CA THR A 58 -8.47 19.16 -1.60
C THR A 58 -7.10 19.68 -1.99
N TRP A 59 -6.25 19.96 -1.00
CA TRP A 59 -4.83 20.27 -1.21
C TRP A 59 -3.97 19.07 -0.82
N LEU A 60 -3.09 18.67 -1.74
CA LEU A 60 -2.05 17.67 -1.52
C LEU A 60 -0.67 18.30 -1.64
N PHE A 61 0.24 17.87 -0.80
CA PHE A 61 1.60 18.40 -0.74
C PHE A 61 2.61 17.45 -1.43
N GLY A 62 2.18 16.74 -2.47
CA GLY A 62 3.02 16.00 -3.43
C GLY A 62 3.82 14.82 -2.86
N GLY A 63 3.25 13.99 -1.98
CA GLY A 63 3.95 12.80 -1.44
C GLY A 63 5.09 13.10 -0.45
N TRP A 64 5.36 14.37 -0.14
CA TRP A 64 6.39 14.80 0.81
C TRP A 64 6.03 14.52 2.27
N VAL A 65 4.80 14.06 2.51
CA VAL A 65 3.86 14.10 3.66
C VAL A 65 3.77 13.01 4.75
N ALA A 66 4.70 12.05 4.90
CA ALA A 66 4.46 10.86 5.76
C ALA A 66 4.19 11.19 7.27
N PRO A 67 3.23 10.55 7.97
CA PRO A 67 2.83 10.86 9.34
C PRO A 67 3.73 10.13 10.38
N PRO A 68 3.74 10.61 11.64
CA PRO A 68 2.94 11.70 12.19
C PRO A 68 3.53 13.10 11.89
N ARG A 69 2.69 14.08 11.55
CA ARG A 69 3.09 15.49 11.34
C ARG A 69 2.19 16.47 12.07
N MET A 70 2.73 17.65 12.35
CA MET A 70 1.98 18.78 12.91
C MET A 70 1.93 19.90 11.86
N PRO A 71 0.73 20.23 11.33
CA PRO A 71 0.57 21.31 10.37
C PRO A 71 0.58 22.66 11.08
N HIS A 72 0.97 23.69 10.37
CA HIS A 72 0.79 25.08 10.76
C HIS A 72 0.72 25.96 9.51
N LEU A 73 0.21 27.17 9.67
CA LEU A 73 -0.09 28.07 8.56
C LEU A 73 0.51 29.45 8.84
N ALA A 74 1.23 30.01 7.87
CA ALA A 74 1.73 31.38 7.93
C ALA A 74 2.15 31.92 6.55
N ASP A 75 2.01 33.21 6.32
CA ASP A 75 2.60 33.88 5.16
C ASP A 75 4.11 34.10 5.42
N MET A 76 4.95 33.18 4.91
CA MET A 76 6.39 33.15 5.17
C MET A 76 7.21 33.93 4.13
N ASN A 77 6.62 34.17 2.95
CA ASN A 77 7.23 34.92 1.86
C ASN A 77 6.65 36.34 1.70
N ALA A 78 5.75 36.76 2.59
CA ALA A 78 5.10 38.06 2.61
C ALA A 78 4.36 38.42 1.31
N ASP A 79 3.77 37.41 0.65
CA ASP A 79 3.02 37.61 -0.60
C ASP A 79 1.51 37.83 -0.39
N GLY A 80 1.06 37.81 0.87
CA GLY A 80 -0.33 38.01 1.25
C GLY A 80 -1.17 36.72 1.24
N TYR A 81 -0.57 35.58 0.90
CA TYR A 81 -1.21 34.26 0.96
C TYR A 81 -0.55 33.41 2.03
N VAL A 82 -1.37 32.66 2.74
CA VAL A 82 -0.84 31.83 3.81
C VAL A 82 -0.23 30.54 3.27
N ASP A 83 1.06 30.31 3.58
CA ASP A 83 1.82 29.11 3.27
C ASP A 83 1.61 27.99 4.30
N PHE A 84 2.00 26.78 3.92
CA PHE A 84 1.84 25.58 4.71
C PHE A 84 3.17 25.11 5.30
N LEU A 85 3.18 24.90 6.60
CA LEU A 85 4.34 24.43 7.36
C LEU A 85 4.03 23.06 7.98
N TYR A 86 5.00 22.15 7.95
CA TYR A 86 4.86 20.82 8.53
C TYR A 86 6.07 20.44 9.36
N ALA A 87 5.86 20.23 10.65
CA ALA A 87 6.85 19.55 11.49
C ALA A 87 6.70 18.03 11.34
N THR A 88 7.83 17.34 11.17
CA THR A 88 7.95 15.89 11.38
C THR A 88 8.66 15.66 12.71
N PRO A 89 7.92 15.40 13.80
CA PRO A 89 8.49 15.31 15.14
C PRO A 89 9.63 14.29 15.24
N GLU A 90 9.43 13.08 14.71
CA GLU A 90 10.39 11.98 14.84
C GLU A 90 11.68 12.23 14.04
N ASP A 91 11.56 12.85 12.87
CA ASP A 91 12.72 13.17 12.03
C ASP A 91 13.34 14.55 12.33
N ARG A 92 12.73 15.33 13.23
CA ARG A 92 13.26 16.61 13.75
C ARG A 92 13.55 17.65 12.67
N PHE A 93 12.62 17.82 11.73
CA PHE A 93 12.69 18.84 10.68
C PHE A 93 11.35 19.55 10.48
N VAL A 94 11.41 20.69 9.77
CA VAL A 94 10.24 21.45 9.32
C VAL A 94 10.32 21.60 7.80
N ASP A 95 9.24 21.27 7.12
CA ASP A 95 9.04 21.51 5.68
C ASP A 95 8.10 22.71 5.47
N ILE A 96 8.23 23.35 4.31
CA ILE A 96 7.34 24.41 3.84
C ILE A 96 6.81 24.06 2.44
N SER A 97 5.54 24.37 2.19
CA SER A 97 4.93 24.40 0.87
C SER A 97 4.31 25.78 0.69
N LEU A 98 4.86 26.56 -0.22
CA LEU A 98 4.36 27.90 -0.50
C LEU A 98 2.96 27.82 -1.11
N ASN A 99 2.15 28.84 -0.87
CA ASN A 99 0.83 28.95 -1.46
C ASN A 99 0.94 29.52 -2.89
N GLY A 100 0.45 28.78 -3.89
CA GLY A 100 0.40 29.26 -5.26
C GLY A 100 -0.73 30.26 -5.50
N ARG A 101 -0.82 31.34 -4.69
CA ARG A 101 -1.81 32.43 -4.75
C ARG A 101 -3.28 31.99 -4.67
N GLY A 102 -3.59 31.13 -3.72
CA GLY A 102 -4.95 30.61 -3.45
C GLY A 102 -5.39 29.47 -4.36
N TRP A 103 -4.62 29.15 -5.40
CA TRP A 103 -4.97 28.12 -6.36
C TRP A 103 -4.64 26.70 -5.88
N LYS A 104 -3.34 26.44 -5.74
CA LYS A 104 -2.77 25.13 -5.39
C LYS A 104 -1.50 25.35 -4.58
N PRO A 105 -1.11 24.41 -3.71
CA PRO A 105 0.17 24.47 -3.04
C PRO A 105 1.34 24.27 -4.03
N MET A 106 2.48 24.85 -3.69
CA MET A 106 3.76 24.59 -4.35
C MET A 106 4.34 23.25 -3.88
N ARG A 107 5.16 22.58 -4.70
CA ARG A 107 5.91 21.39 -4.25
C ARG A 107 6.70 21.72 -2.97
N GLY A 108 6.61 20.86 -1.97
CA GLY A 108 7.19 21.09 -0.65
C GLY A 108 8.72 21.08 -0.67
N GLU A 109 9.32 21.89 0.21
CA GLU A 109 10.76 22.00 0.40
C GLU A 109 11.14 21.91 1.88
N ARG A 110 12.36 21.46 2.15
CA ARG A 110 12.95 21.48 3.49
C ARG A 110 13.18 22.93 3.94
N LEU A 111 12.54 23.34 5.04
CA LEU A 111 12.74 24.66 5.65
C LEU A 111 13.83 24.63 6.71
N ILE A 112 13.78 23.66 7.63
CA ILE A 112 14.75 23.46 8.72
C ILE A 112 15.10 21.98 8.80
N SER A 113 16.38 21.66 8.94
CA SER A 113 16.88 20.29 9.17
C SER A 113 17.53 20.14 10.55
N ASP A 114 17.57 18.90 11.05
CA ASP A 114 18.40 18.48 12.18
C ASP A 114 18.18 19.26 13.49
N LEU A 115 16.92 19.48 13.86
CA LEU A 115 16.60 20.09 15.14
C LEU A 115 17.10 19.22 16.31
N PRO A 116 17.57 19.83 17.41
CA PRO A 116 18.20 19.11 18.50
C PRO A 116 17.23 18.28 19.33
N ASP A 117 15.92 18.55 19.23
CA ASP A 117 14.88 17.88 19.99
C ASP A 117 13.63 17.63 19.13
N ARG A 118 12.83 16.65 19.53
CA ARG A 118 11.54 16.36 18.90
C ARG A 118 10.59 17.53 19.10
N ILE A 119 9.97 17.99 18.02
CA ILE A 119 9.02 19.10 18.04
C ILE A 119 7.68 18.62 18.61
N VAL A 120 7.08 19.38 19.54
CA VAL A 120 5.76 19.11 20.13
C VAL A 120 4.76 20.27 19.95
N GLY A 121 5.20 21.41 19.41
CA GLY A 121 4.33 22.52 19.04
C GLY A 121 5.03 23.52 18.12
N MET A 122 4.27 24.25 17.31
CA MET A 122 4.74 25.33 16.44
C MET A 122 3.83 26.54 16.56
N ALA A 123 4.39 27.72 16.36
CA ALA A 123 3.65 28.97 16.19
C ALA A 123 4.42 29.90 15.24
N THR A 124 3.71 30.82 14.60
CA THR A 124 4.29 31.84 13.73
C THR A 124 3.84 33.22 14.18
N GLY A 125 4.67 34.23 13.92
CA GLY A 125 4.42 35.60 14.35
C GLY A 125 5.66 36.47 14.18
N ARG A 126 5.58 37.75 14.56
CA ARG A 126 6.71 38.67 14.55
C ARG A 126 7.39 38.68 15.91
N PHE A 127 8.42 37.85 16.11
CA PHE A 127 9.07 37.69 17.42
C PHE A 127 10.40 38.45 17.52
N ALA A 128 11.20 38.40 16.46
CA ALA A 128 12.56 38.93 16.42
C ALA A 128 12.75 40.06 15.39
N GLY A 129 12.00 40.06 14.29
CA GLY A 129 12.11 41.03 13.19
C GLY A 129 10.77 41.50 12.60
N ASN A 130 10.83 42.10 11.40
CA ASN A 130 9.65 42.63 10.68
C ASN A 130 8.98 41.60 9.76
N THR A 131 9.55 40.41 9.68
CA THR A 131 9.10 39.27 8.86
C THR A 131 8.36 38.26 9.73
N THR A 132 7.67 37.31 9.09
CA THR A 132 7.02 36.18 9.77
C THR A 132 8.07 35.19 10.24
N ASP A 133 8.23 35.07 11.56
CA ASP A 133 9.15 34.15 12.21
C ASP A 133 8.46 32.82 12.57
N LEU A 134 9.25 31.74 12.69
CA LEU A 134 8.80 30.43 13.14
C LEU A 134 9.31 30.13 14.55
N ALA A 135 8.40 29.86 15.47
CA ALA A 135 8.69 29.37 16.81
C ALA A 135 8.35 27.88 16.93
N MET A 136 9.20 27.11 17.62
CA MET A 136 9.06 25.68 17.82
C MET A 136 9.29 25.32 19.29
N LEU A 137 8.47 24.40 19.82
CA LEU A 137 8.60 23.86 21.16
C LEU A 137 9.15 22.42 21.09
N GLY A 138 10.28 22.17 21.73
CA GLY A 138 10.87 20.83 21.89
C GLY A 138 10.22 20.02 23.01
N ALA A 139 10.30 18.69 22.91
CA ALA A 139 9.78 17.75 23.91
C ALA A 139 10.43 17.87 25.30
N GLY A 140 11.63 18.46 25.38
CA GLY A 140 12.32 18.85 26.60
C GLY A 140 11.95 20.25 27.12
N GLY A 141 10.97 20.94 26.50
CA GLY A 141 10.50 22.25 26.92
C GLY A 141 11.28 23.44 26.36
N GLN A 142 12.31 23.20 25.55
CA GLN A 142 13.08 24.27 24.89
C GLN A 142 12.24 24.96 23.82
N VAL A 143 12.23 26.29 23.81
CA VAL A 143 11.58 27.10 22.79
C VAL A 143 12.63 27.67 21.85
N TRP A 144 12.48 27.39 20.56
CA TRP A 144 13.36 27.81 19.49
C TRP A 144 12.66 28.82 18.60
N ILE A 145 13.38 29.83 18.13
CA ILE A 145 12.89 30.80 17.14
C ILE A 145 13.84 30.80 15.93
N ALA A 146 13.26 30.64 14.75
CA ALA A 146 13.92 30.81 13.47
C ALA A 146 13.36 32.08 12.80
N GLN A 147 14.21 33.09 12.62
CA GLN A 147 13.79 34.38 12.07
C GLN A 147 13.48 34.23 10.57
N GLY A 148 12.32 34.73 10.13
CA GLY A 148 11.93 34.73 8.73
C GLY A 148 12.77 35.67 7.89
N ARG A 149 12.98 35.32 6.63
CA ARG A 149 13.66 36.19 5.65
C ARG A 149 12.70 36.93 4.72
N GLY A 150 11.43 36.57 4.71
CA GLY A 150 10.43 37.14 3.79
C GLY A 150 10.53 36.60 2.36
N ASP A 151 11.28 35.52 2.14
CA ASP A 151 11.43 34.83 0.86
C ASP A 151 11.03 33.34 0.96
N GLY A 152 10.24 32.99 1.99
CA GLY A 152 9.90 31.61 2.30
C GLY A 152 11.04 30.82 2.97
N LYS A 153 12.16 31.46 3.33
CA LYS A 153 13.25 30.86 4.10
C LYS A 153 13.35 31.46 5.50
N VAL A 154 14.04 30.75 6.38
CA VAL A 154 14.34 31.16 7.76
C VAL A 154 15.84 31.12 8.04
N GLN A 155 16.27 31.88 9.04
CA GLN A 155 17.60 31.77 9.62
C GLN A 155 17.73 30.52 10.50
N ALA A 156 18.97 30.18 10.89
CA ALA A 156 19.23 29.08 11.80
C ALA A 156 18.45 29.26 13.12
N PRO A 157 17.75 28.22 13.62
CA PRO A 157 16.99 28.31 14.86
C PRO A 157 17.89 28.61 16.06
N ARG A 158 17.45 29.54 16.93
CA ARG A 158 18.08 29.82 18.22
C ARG A 158 17.16 29.48 19.38
N SER A 159 17.69 28.86 20.43
CA SER A 159 16.95 28.66 21.68
C SER A 159 16.80 29.99 22.41
N VAL A 160 15.59 30.31 22.85
CA VAL A 160 15.26 31.57 23.54
C VAL A 160 14.71 31.37 24.95
N ALA A 161 14.17 30.19 25.26
CA ALA A 161 13.61 29.88 26.57
C ALA A 161 13.60 28.37 26.84
N THR A 162 13.36 27.99 28.09
CA THR A 162 13.04 26.61 28.48
C THR A 162 11.88 26.64 29.46
N VAL A 163 10.80 25.93 29.15
CA VAL A 163 9.59 25.82 29.96
C VAL A 163 9.55 24.44 30.61
N SER A 164 9.55 24.39 31.94
CA SER A 164 9.63 23.15 32.71
C SER A 164 8.31 22.36 32.78
N GLU A 165 7.16 23.00 32.55
CA GLU A 165 5.83 22.43 32.83
C GLU A 165 5.01 22.10 31.57
N ILE A 166 5.59 21.44 30.56
CA ILE A 166 4.87 21.15 29.30
C ILE A 166 4.03 19.86 29.32
N GLY A 167 4.23 18.99 30.33
CA GLY A 167 3.47 17.75 30.50
C GLY A 167 3.63 16.74 29.34
N GLN A 168 2.67 15.81 29.18
CA GLN A 168 2.69 14.81 28.10
C GLN A 168 2.27 15.37 26.73
N ARG A 169 1.54 16.49 26.73
CA ARG A 169 1.07 17.20 25.53
C ARG A 169 1.00 18.69 25.83
N ALA A 170 1.51 19.48 24.91
CA ALA A 170 1.48 20.94 24.96
C ALA A 170 1.14 21.54 23.60
N TRP A 171 0.79 22.82 23.60
CA TRP A 171 0.61 23.66 22.42
C TRP A 171 1.49 24.90 22.57
N LEU A 172 2.06 25.36 21.46
CA LEU A 172 2.75 26.63 21.36
C LEU A 172 1.84 27.58 20.57
N LEU A 173 1.58 28.76 21.11
CA LEU A 173 0.61 29.71 20.57
C LEU A 173 1.23 31.10 20.40
N ARG A 174 0.83 31.82 19.36
CA ARG A 174 1.13 33.24 19.16
C ARG A 174 0.15 34.08 19.98
N MET A 175 0.60 35.09 20.69
CA MET A 175 -0.25 36.11 21.30
C MET A 175 0.10 37.48 20.72
N ALA A 176 -0.90 38.22 20.22
CA ALA A 176 -0.70 39.58 19.76
C ALA A 176 -0.10 40.44 20.90
N GLY A 177 0.96 41.20 20.58
CA GLY A 177 1.61 42.13 21.51
C GLY A 177 1.36 43.59 21.14
N GLY A 178 1.48 44.49 22.13
CA GLY A 178 1.21 45.93 21.95
C GLY A 178 2.39 46.77 21.46
N ASP A 179 3.61 46.22 21.43
CA ASP A 179 4.86 46.95 21.13
C ASP A 179 5.49 46.51 19.78
N ASP A 180 4.67 46.33 18.74
CA ASP A 180 5.05 45.83 17.40
C ASP A 180 5.65 44.41 17.34
N ARG A 181 5.71 43.69 18.48
CA ARG A 181 6.19 42.31 18.57
C ARG A 181 5.19 41.40 19.25
N ASP A 182 5.00 40.23 18.66
CA ASP A 182 4.19 39.17 19.21
C ASP A 182 4.87 38.48 20.41
N ARG A 183 4.03 37.92 21.26
CA ARG A 183 4.40 37.10 22.42
C ARG A 183 4.11 35.63 22.12
N LEU A 184 4.64 34.74 22.94
CA LEU A 184 4.37 33.31 22.86
C LEU A 184 3.62 32.83 24.10
N ALA A 185 2.82 31.79 23.98
CA ALA A 185 2.27 31.07 25.12
C ALA A 185 2.46 29.57 24.94
N VAL A 186 2.94 28.91 26.00
CA VAL A 186 2.98 27.46 26.09
C VAL A 186 1.81 27.00 26.95
N VAL A 187 0.92 26.19 26.37
CA VAL A 187 -0.26 25.63 27.05
C VAL A 187 -0.03 24.15 27.27
N ALA A 188 -0.03 23.70 28.51
CA ALA A 188 0.07 22.29 28.86
C ALA A 188 -1.32 21.63 28.96
N SER A 189 -1.37 20.33 28.70
CA SER A 189 -2.60 19.53 28.74
C SER A 189 -3.28 19.44 30.11
N ASP A 190 -2.58 19.77 31.20
CA ASP A 190 -3.13 19.88 32.55
C ASP A 190 -3.71 21.28 32.86
N GLY A 191 -3.62 22.20 31.89
CA GLY A 191 -4.18 23.54 31.90
C GLY A 191 -3.27 24.65 32.42
N HIS A 192 -1.99 24.36 32.69
CA HIS A 192 -1.00 25.41 32.90
C HIS A 192 -0.72 26.17 31.60
N VAL A 193 -0.61 27.50 31.71
CA VAL A 193 -0.28 28.40 30.62
C VAL A 193 0.91 29.25 31.06
N THR A 194 1.98 29.22 30.28
CA THR A 194 3.17 30.07 30.47
C THR A 194 3.27 31.04 29.30
N ALA A 195 2.96 32.31 29.56
CA ALA A 195 3.16 33.40 28.64
C ALA A 195 4.63 33.85 28.64
N LEU A 196 5.22 33.97 27.46
CA LEU A 196 6.58 34.40 27.22
C LEU A 196 6.57 35.72 26.43
N GLY A 197 7.48 36.63 26.78
CA GLY A 197 7.73 37.83 26.00
C GLY A 197 8.47 37.53 24.70
N PRO A 198 8.66 38.55 23.83
CA PRO A 198 9.23 38.37 22.49
C PRO A 198 10.65 37.76 22.47
N THR A 199 11.40 37.92 23.57
CA THR A 199 12.76 37.38 23.72
C THR A 199 12.83 36.13 24.61
N GLY A 200 11.69 35.49 24.91
CA GLY A 200 11.62 34.22 25.63
C GLY A 200 11.52 34.31 27.17
N GLN A 201 11.57 35.52 27.73
CA GLN A 201 11.40 35.74 29.17
C GLN A 201 9.95 35.45 29.62
N PRO A 202 9.74 34.74 30.74
CA PRO A 202 8.39 34.54 31.29
C PRO A 202 7.72 35.86 31.69
N VAL A 203 6.46 36.04 31.29
CA VAL A 203 5.65 37.23 31.60
C VAL A 203 4.56 36.88 32.62
N ALA A 204 3.92 35.72 32.48
CA ALA A 204 2.92 35.24 33.41
C ALA A 204 2.82 33.71 33.34
N THR A 205 2.56 33.07 34.47
CA THR A 205 2.20 31.65 34.55
C THR A 205 0.93 31.52 35.36
N PHE A 206 -0.08 30.85 34.81
CA PHE A 206 -1.35 30.64 35.48
C PHE A 206 -1.99 29.31 35.07
N ARG A 207 -3.03 28.91 35.80
CA ARG A 207 -3.82 27.72 35.47
C ARG A 207 -5.29 28.09 35.33
N ALA A 208 -5.81 28.09 34.11
CA ALA A 208 -7.18 28.50 33.82
C ALA A 208 -8.21 27.36 33.90
N VAL A 209 -7.79 26.13 33.57
CA VAL A 209 -8.65 24.93 33.55
C VAL A 209 -7.87 23.72 34.08
N LYS A 210 -8.57 22.62 34.37
CA LYS A 210 -7.94 21.38 34.87
C LYS A 210 -7.42 20.45 33.77
N ARG A 211 -7.90 20.61 32.53
CA ARG A 211 -7.58 19.76 31.39
C ARG A 211 -7.80 20.51 30.08
N VAL A 212 -6.87 20.37 29.16
CA VAL A 212 -6.91 20.91 27.80
C VAL A 212 -6.77 19.76 26.80
N VAL A 213 -7.65 19.72 25.81
CA VAL A 213 -7.60 18.74 24.70
C VAL A 213 -7.30 19.39 23.35
N GLY A 214 -7.36 20.72 23.29
CA GLY A 214 -6.98 21.56 22.15
C GLY A 214 -6.83 23.01 22.62
N ALA A 215 -5.90 23.75 22.03
CA ALA A 215 -5.67 25.16 22.34
C ALA A 215 -5.43 25.95 21.05
N ALA A 216 -5.92 27.19 21.01
CA ALA A 216 -5.74 28.14 19.93
C ALA A 216 -5.64 29.55 20.52
N SER A 217 -5.19 30.51 19.73
CA SER A 217 -5.07 31.91 20.16
C SER A 217 -5.47 32.86 19.03
N GLY A 218 -5.90 34.05 19.43
CA GLY A 218 -6.35 35.11 18.54
C GLY A 218 -6.58 36.42 19.29
N GLN A 219 -7.33 37.34 18.71
CA GLN A 219 -7.71 38.62 19.27
C GLN A 219 -9.24 38.74 19.38
N VAL A 220 -9.75 39.09 20.57
CA VAL A 220 -11.19 39.26 20.80
C VAL A 220 -11.43 40.51 21.66
N GLY A 221 -12.28 41.42 21.19
CA GLY A 221 -12.55 42.70 21.83
C GLY A 221 -11.30 43.58 21.91
N GLY A 222 -10.43 43.53 20.90
CA GLY A 222 -9.15 44.24 20.88
C GLY A 222 -8.12 43.74 21.92
N GLN A 223 -8.34 42.57 22.52
CA GLN A 223 -7.42 41.95 23.48
C GLN A 223 -6.95 40.58 22.99
N ALA A 224 -5.68 40.25 23.22
CA ALA A 224 -5.18 38.90 22.95
C ALA A 224 -5.92 37.87 23.83
N ALA A 225 -6.38 36.78 23.20
CA ALA A 225 -7.15 35.72 23.82
C ALA A 225 -6.56 34.34 23.54
N ILE A 226 -6.69 33.44 24.51
CA ILE A 226 -6.35 32.02 24.38
C ILE A 226 -7.63 31.21 24.56
N ALA A 227 -7.96 30.39 23.56
CA ALA A 227 -9.05 29.43 23.63
C ALA A 227 -8.55 28.09 24.15
N LEU A 228 -9.18 27.58 25.22
CA LEU A 228 -8.86 26.30 25.85
C LEU A 228 -10.03 25.33 25.74
N HIS A 229 -9.90 24.30 24.90
CA HIS A 229 -10.92 23.26 24.75
C HIS A 229 -10.80 22.22 25.87
N THR A 230 -11.84 22.07 26.68
CA THR A 230 -11.87 21.15 27.84
C THR A 230 -12.47 19.78 27.52
N GLY A 231 -13.02 19.62 26.32
CA GLY A 231 -13.74 18.41 25.85
C GLY A 231 -15.26 18.55 25.89
N SER A 232 -15.78 19.51 26.65
CA SER A 232 -17.22 19.82 26.71
C SER A 232 -17.55 21.31 26.62
N ALA A 233 -16.52 22.16 26.67
CA ALA A 233 -16.61 23.60 26.51
C ALA A 233 -15.26 24.16 26.05
N VAL A 234 -15.29 25.33 25.43
CA VAL A 234 -14.12 26.17 25.16
C VAL A 234 -14.14 27.35 26.11
N VAL A 235 -13.03 27.58 26.83
CA VAL A 235 -12.86 28.70 27.75
C VAL A 235 -11.90 29.70 27.10
N LEU A 236 -12.36 30.92 26.84
CA LEU A 236 -11.52 32.02 26.37
C LEU A 236 -10.93 32.73 27.59
N VAL A 237 -9.60 32.87 27.61
CA VAL A 237 -8.88 33.57 28.66
C VAL A 237 -7.97 34.66 28.10
N GLY A 238 -7.84 35.76 28.82
CA GLY A 238 -6.88 36.81 28.50
C GLY A 238 -5.44 36.43 28.88
N PRO A 239 -4.45 37.28 28.57
CA PRO A 239 -3.03 36.98 28.74
C PRO A 239 -2.58 36.84 30.20
N ALA A 240 -3.37 37.37 31.14
CA ALA A 240 -3.17 37.24 32.58
C ALA A 240 -4.06 36.17 33.25
N GLY A 241 -4.79 35.38 32.46
CA GLY A 241 -5.63 34.27 32.94
C GLY A 241 -7.06 34.65 33.36
N SER A 242 -7.50 35.89 33.12
CA SER A 242 -8.89 36.30 33.30
C SER A 242 -9.81 35.58 32.30
N VAL A 243 -10.89 34.95 32.77
CA VAL A 243 -11.86 34.29 31.90
C VAL A 243 -12.71 35.34 31.19
N MET A 244 -12.65 35.38 29.87
CA MET A 244 -13.41 36.32 29.03
C MET A 244 -14.78 35.74 28.67
N ARG A 245 -14.82 34.47 28.25
CA ARG A 245 -16.04 33.81 27.77
C ARG A 245 -15.96 32.29 27.96
N ARG A 246 -17.12 31.64 28.04
CA ARG A 246 -17.25 30.19 27.93
C ARG A 246 -18.23 29.85 26.82
N LEU A 247 -17.79 29.02 25.89
CA LEU A 247 -18.56 28.57 24.74
C LEU A 247 -18.87 27.07 24.87
N PRO A 248 -20.10 26.61 24.58
CA PRO A 248 -20.41 25.20 24.56
C PRO A 248 -19.66 24.51 23.41
N ALA A 249 -19.26 23.25 23.65
CA ALA A 249 -18.63 22.38 22.65
C ALA A 249 -19.29 20.99 22.66
N SER A 250 -19.53 20.44 21.47
CA SER A 250 -20.00 19.06 21.33
C SER A 250 -18.94 18.07 21.84
N ARG A 251 -19.37 16.97 22.46
CA ARG A 251 -18.47 15.90 22.92
C ARG A 251 -18.02 15.05 21.71
N GLY A 252 -16.76 14.61 21.71
CA GLY A 252 -16.26 13.57 20.80
C GLY A 252 -15.23 14.04 19.76
N GLN A 253 -15.23 15.33 19.39
CA GLN A 253 -14.17 15.95 18.61
C GLN A 253 -13.45 17.03 19.45
N SER A 254 -12.22 17.37 19.06
CA SER A 254 -11.37 18.38 19.74
C SER A 254 -10.79 19.40 18.78
N ALA A 255 -11.46 19.64 17.65
CA ALA A 255 -11.01 20.60 16.64
C ALA A 255 -11.28 22.02 17.16
N LEU A 256 -10.24 22.85 17.19
CA LEU A 256 -10.28 24.21 17.70
C LEU A 256 -9.32 25.08 16.89
N ALA A 257 -9.79 26.23 16.43
CA ALA A 257 -8.98 27.26 15.80
C ALA A 257 -9.58 28.64 16.08
N MET A 258 -8.77 29.70 15.94
CA MET A 258 -9.21 31.09 16.01
C MET A 258 -8.70 31.86 14.79
N GLY A 259 -9.52 32.78 14.29
CA GLY A 259 -9.22 33.62 13.13
C GLY A 259 -10.45 34.37 12.65
N ASP A 260 -10.26 35.58 12.14
CA ASP A 260 -11.31 36.44 11.59
C ASP A 260 -11.88 35.88 10.27
N VAL A 261 -13.03 35.18 10.31
CA VAL A 261 -13.65 34.60 9.10
C VAL A 261 -14.66 35.53 8.44
N ASN A 262 -15.15 36.54 9.16
CA ASN A 262 -16.17 37.48 8.67
C ASN A 262 -15.58 38.85 8.24
N GLY A 263 -14.31 39.12 8.53
CA GLY A 263 -13.57 40.33 8.18
C GLY A 263 -13.87 41.52 9.09
N ASP A 264 -14.36 41.31 10.32
CA ASP A 264 -14.73 42.40 11.24
C ASP A 264 -13.57 42.87 12.14
N GLY A 265 -12.39 42.26 12.01
CA GLY A 265 -11.19 42.56 12.79
C GLY A 265 -11.13 41.86 14.15
N GLU A 266 -12.11 41.01 14.48
CA GLU A 266 -12.13 40.16 15.67
C GLU A 266 -12.02 38.68 15.29
N ASP A 267 -11.18 37.92 15.99
CA ASP A 267 -11.00 36.51 15.70
C ASP A 267 -12.18 35.66 16.19
N ASP A 268 -12.81 34.97 15.26
CA ASP A 268 -13.88 34.02 15.51
C ASP A 268 -13.33 32.70 16.06
N VAL A 269 -14.20 31.87 16.63
CA VAL A 269 -13.78 30.59 17.25
C VAL A 269 -14.44 29.41 16.54
N LEU A 270 -13.63 28.60 15.86
CA LEU A 270 -14.06 27.31 15.31
C LEU A 270 -14.08 26.25 16.40
N ILE A 271 -15.21 25.56 16.56
CA ILE A 271 -15.43 24.47 17.51
C ILE A 271 -16.14 23.32 16.79
N ASN A 272 -15.42 22.23 16.50
CA ASN A 272 -15.98 20.98 15.95
C ASN A 272 -16.94 21.17 14.75
N GLY A 273 -16.57 22.04 13.80
CA GLY A 273 -17.33 22.26 12.56
C GLY A 273 -18.35 23.41 12.61
N GLU A 274 -18.39 24.15 13.70
CA GLU A 274 -19.13 25.40 13.81
C GLU A 274 -18.19 26.55 14.13
N VAL A 275 -18.40 27.71 13.50
CA VAL A 275 -17.67 28.94 13.80
C VAL A 275 -18.57 29.87 14.60
N ALA A 276 -18.15 30.20 15.83
CA ALA A 276 -18.86 31.13 16.72
C ALA A 276 -18.31 32.54 16.54
N LEU A 277 -19.17 33.48 16.14
CA LEU A 277 -18.74 34.80 15.69
C LEU A 277 -18.45 35.76 16.85
N ALA A 278 -17.25 36.32 16.88
CA ALA A 278 -16.84 37.35 17.82
C ALA A 278 -17.56 38.70 17.54
N PRO A 279 -17.45 39.69 18.44
CA PRO A 279 -17.04 39.59 19.84
C PRO A 279 -18.17 39.06 20.75
N ALA A 280 -19.42 39.00 20.26
CA ALA A 280 -20.58 38.67 21.08
C ALA A 280 -20.85 37.16 21.23
N PHE A 281 -20.39 36.34 20.28
CA PHE A 281 -20.61 34.89 20.22
C PHE A 281 -22.09 34.49 20.27
N ARG A 282 -22.96 35.33 19.68
CA ARG A 282 -24.41 35.08 19.58
C ARG A 282 -24.78 34.26 18.35
N SER A 283 -24.00 34.41 17.28
CA SER A 283 -24.20 33.72 16.01
C SER A 283 -23.22 32.57 15.85
N ARG A 284 -23.67 31.48 15.22
CA ARG A 284 -22.84 30.34 14.85
C ARG A 284 -23.13 29.95 13.42
N VAL A 285 -22.08 29.72 12.64
CA VAL A 285 -22.17 29.28 11.25
C VAL A 285 -21.63 27.86 11.16
N ARG A 286 -22.41 26.96 10.57
CA ARG A 286 -22.02 25.55 10.41
C ARG A 286 -21.27 25.35 9.10
N ILE A 287 -20.21 24.56 9.15
CA ILE A 287 -19.49 24.10 7.97
C ILE A 287 -20.21 22.85 7.42
N ALA A 288 -20.75 22.95 6.21
CA ALA A 288 -21.41 21.84 5.56
C ALA A 288 -20.42 20.68 5.29
N GLY A 289 -20.88 19.43 5.43
CA GLY A 289 -20.03 18.26 5.18
C GLY A 289 -19.08 17.88 6.32
N TRP A 290 -19.02 18.65 7.41
CA TRP A 290 -18.09 18.38 8.52
C TRP A 290 -18.28 16.99 9.16
N GLU A 291 -19.49 16.45 9.14
CA GLU A 291 -19.82 15.11 9.65
C GLU A 291 -19.06 13.96 8.96
N ARG A 292 -18.42 14.20 7.81
CA ARG A 292 -17.54 13.22 7.15
C ARG A 292 -16.31 12.88 7.99
N PHE A 293 -15.88 13.78 8.87
CA PHE A 293 -14.71 13.59 9.73
C PHE A 293 -15.05 12.72 10.95
N ARG A 294 -14.92 11.40 10.79
CA ARG A 294 -15.20 10.42 11.87
C ARG A 294 -14.06 10.26 12.89
N LYS A 295 -12.86 10.75 12.56
CA LYS A 295 -11.67 10.74 13.43
C LYS A 295 -11.34 12.18 13.86
N PRO A 296 -10.57 12.36 14.96
CA PRO A 296 -10.04 13.69 15.30
C PRO A 296 -9.27 14.31 14.13
N VAL A 297 -9.51 15.60 13.91
CA VAL A 297 -8.87 16.41 12.87
C VAL A 297 -8.12 17.57 13.49
N ILE A 298 -7.18 18.13 12.74
CA ILE A 298 -6.54 19.40 13.06
C ILE A 298 -7.21 20.46 12.19
N ALA A 299 -7.79 21.47 12.83
CA ALA A 299 -8.43 22.59 12.15
C ALA A 299 -7.58 23.84 12.36
N MET A 300 -7.48 24.66 11.34
CA MET A 300 -6.74 25.92 11.32
C MET A 300 -7.61 26.97 10.59
N LEU A 301 -7.47 28.23 10.98
CA LEU A 301 -8.10 29.37 10.31
C LEU A 301 -6.99 30.27 9.77
N ALA A 302 -7.03 30.56 8.48
CA ALA A 302 -6.02 31.35 7.80
C ALA A 302 -6.53 31.85 6.44
N ASP A 303 -6.05 32.99 5.97
CA ASP A 303 -6.40 33.52 4.65
C ASP A 303 -5.62 32.79 3.53
N VAL A 304 -6.16 31.65 3.10
CA VAL A 304 -5.54 30.82 2.05
C VAL A 304 -5.75 31.45 0.68
N THR A 305 -6.85 32.18 0.51
CA THR A 305 -7.29 32.79 -0.76
C THR A 305 -6.92 34.27 -0.93
N GLY A 306 -6.25 34.87 0.05
CA GLY A 306 -5.82 36.28 0.01
C GLY A 306 -6.96 37.30 0.03
N LYS A 307 -8.12 37.00 0.67
CA LYS A 307 -9.25 37.95 0.75
C LYS A 307 -9.09 39.06 1.76
N GLY A 308 -8.18 38.89 2.71
CA GLY A 308 -8.25 39.53 4.02
C GLY A 308 -9.25 38.88 4.98
N ARG A 309 -9.74 37.66 4.72
CA ARG A 309 -10.61 36.90 5.64
C ARG A 309 -10.15 35.44 5.73
N CYS A 310 -10.27 34.83 6.90
CA CYS A 310 -9.84 33.46 7.12
C CYS A 310 -10.75 32.45 6.41
N ASP A 311 -10.09 31.44 5.84
CA ASP A 311 -10.65 30.18 5.36
C ASP A 311 -10.46 29.09 6.41
N VAL A 312 -11.19 27.98 6.26
CA VAL A 312 -11.04 26.82 7.15
C VAL A 312 -10.16 25.77 6.48
N VAL A 313 -9.04 25.44 7.12
CA VAL A 313 -8.18 24.34 6.68
C VAL A 313 -8.30 23.18 7.67
N VAL A 314 -8.63 22.00 7.15
CA VAL A 314 -8.81 20.78 7.95
C VAL A 314 -7.86 19.70 7.46
N GLN A 315 -6.91 19.31 8.30
CA GLN A 315 -6.10 18.13 8.07
C GLN A 315 -6.73 16.92 8.77
N HIS A 316 -6.98 15.84 8.03
CA HIS A 316 -7.51 14.61 8.60
C HIS A 316 -6.40 13.64 9.02
N GLN A 317 -6.54 13.00 10.20
CA GLN A 317 -5.62 11.95 10.62
C GLN A 317 -6.13 10.57 10.20
N GLY A 318 -5.46 9.93 9.24
CA GLY A 318 -5.68 8.52 8.93
C GLY A 318 -5.37 8.16 7.48
N PRO A 319 -5.22 6.85 7.20
CA PRO A 319 -5.07 6.41 5.83
C PRO A 319 -6.21 6.88 4.96
N ASP A 320 -5.90 7.35 3.77
CA ASP A 320 -6.88 7.58 2.72
C ASP A 320 -7.53 6.27 2.23
N TYR A 321 -8.27 6.33 1.12
CA TYR A 321 -8.91 5.17 0.48
C TYR A 321 -7.97 3.96 0.32
N TYR A 322 -6.66 4.20 0.18
CA TYR A 322 -5.64 3.20 -0.08
C TYR A 322 -4.77 2.80 1.09
N GLY A 323 -5.01 3.33 2.29
CA GLY A 323 -4.01 3.16 3.33
C GLY A 323 -2.87 4.18 3.26
N SER A 324 -2.94 5.19 2.37
CA SER A 324 -1.83 6.07 2.09
C SER A 324 -1.45 6.88 3.32
N LYS A 325 -0.17 7.19 3.38
CA LYS A 325 0.46 7.98 4.43
C LYS A 325 0.34 9.48 4.16
N GLU A 326 -0.35 9.88 3.09
CA GLU A 326 -0.44 11.30 2.75
C GLU A 326 -1.41 12.02 3.67
N ALA A 327 -1.18 13.32 3.82
CA ALA A 327 -1.99 14.17 4.67
C ALA A 327 -2.72 15.19 3.80
N ASP A 328 -3.93 14.85 3.37
CA ASP A 328 -4.78 15.76 2.61
C ASP A 328 -5.29 16.87 3.54
N CYS A 329 -5.31 18.08 3.01
CA CYS A 329 -6.00 19.20 3.63
C CYS A 329 -7.28 19.50 2.85
N ALA A 330 -8.42 19.53 3.55
CA ALA A 330 -9.65 20.09 3.03
C ALA A 330 -9.67 21.60 3.33
N VAL A 331 -9.77 22.42 2.28
CA VAL A 331 -9.89 23.87 2.39
C VAL A 331 -11.33 24.27 2.12
N TYR A 332 -11.99 24.89 3.10
CA TYR A 332 -13.32 25.47 2.94
C TYR A 332 -13.15 26.99 2.82
N VAL A 333 -13.39 27.49 1.61
CA VAL A 333 -13.35 28.92 1.32
C VAL A 333 -14.54 29.59 2.00
N SER A 334 -14.28 30.60 2.84
CA SER A 334 -15.35 31.41 3.42
C SER A 334 -15.86 32.44 2.42
N TYR A 335 -17.16 32.74 2.45
CA TYR A 335 -17.75 33.75 1.57
C TYR A 335 -18.82 34.57 2.30
N LEU A 336 -19.01 35.80 1.84
CA LEU A 336 -20.15 36.65 2.18
C LEU A 336 -21.12 36.68 1.00
N ALA A 337 -22.41 36.86 1.28
CA ALA A 337 -23.43 36.95 0.23
C ALA A 337 -23.17 38.08 -0.80
N SER A 338 -22.41 39.11 -0.41
CA SER A 338 -21.98 40.22 -1.26
C SER A 338 -20.74 39.93 -2.12
N ASP A 339 -20.05 38.82 -1.90
CA ASP A 339 -18.91 38.43 -2.74
C ASP A 339 -19.41 38.09 -4.16
N ALA A 340 -18.75 38.64 -5.17
CA ALA A 340 -19.08 38.47 -6.59
C ALA A 340 -18.55 37.15 -7.18
N ASP A 341 -17.53 36.59 -6.54
CA ASP A 341 -16.91 35.28 -6.79
C ASP A 341 -16.74 34.65 -5.40
N LYS A 342 -17.60 33.68 -5.07
CA LYS A 342 -17.70 33.14 -3.70
C LYS A 342 -16.64 32.10 -3.39
N ASP A 343 -16.27 31.23 -4.34
CA ASP A 343 -15.26 30.17 -4.13
C ASP A 343 -13.85 30.56 -4.56
N ARG A 344 -13.71 31.75 -5.17
CA ARG A 344 -12.47 32.42 -5.54
C ARG A 344 -11.67 31.70 -6.61
N ASP A 345 -12.35 31.00 -7.49
CA ASP A 345 -11.75 30.28 -8.59
C ASP A 345 -11.45 31.18 -9.82
N GLY A 346 -11.77 32.48 -9.73
CA GLY A 346 -11.51 33.46 -10.78
C GLY A 346 -12.61 33.56 -11.83
N LEU A 347 -13.71 32.83 -11.67
CA LEU A 347 -14.95 32.93 -12.44
C LEU A 347 -16.02 33.54 -11.53
N ASN A 348 -16.71 34.60 -11.97
CA ASN A 348 -17.71 35.21 -11.09
C ASN A 348 -19.03 34.42 -11.10
N ASP A 349 -19.81 34.51 -10.02
CA ASP A 349 -21.07 33.76 -9.84
C ASP A 349 -22.06 33.90 -11.02
N ALA A 350 -22.05 35.06 -11.71
CA ALA A 350 -22.94 35.29 -12.85
C ALA A 350 -22.42 34.60 -14.13
N GLU A 351 -21.11 34.55 -14.33
CA GLU A 351 -20.47 33.76 -15.38
C GLU A 351 -20.71 32.28 -15.15
N GLU A 352 -20.51 31.80 -13.92
CA GLU A 352 -20.77 30.42 -13.54
C GLU A 352 -22.21 29.99 -13.79
N ALA A 353 -23.17 30.82 -13.35
CA ALA A 353 -24.59 30.58 -13.61
C ALA A 353 -24.91 30.51 -15.12
N SER A 354 -24.17 31.24 -15.96
CA SER A 354 -24.34 31.20 -17.42
C SER A 354 -23.75 29.96 -18.07
N LEU A 355 -22.70 29.38 -17.46
CA LEU A 355 -22.00 28.19 -17.93
C LEU A 355 -22.59 26.90 -17.34
N GLY A 356 -23.29 27.00 -16.21
CA GLY A 356 -23.85 25.87 -15.47
C GLY A 356 -22.90 25.29 -14.42
N SER A 357 -21.77 25.95 -14.12
CA SER A 357 -20.90 25.60 -13.00
C SER A 357 -21.52 26.01 -11.65
N ASP A 358 -20.97 25.50 -10.54
CA ASP A 358 -21.51 25.71 -9.20
C ASP A 358 -20.72 26.81 -8.45
N PRO A 359 -21.33 27.99 -8.15
CA PRO A 359 -20.63 29.14 -7.53
C PRO A 359 -20.13 28.94 -6.10
N LEU A 360 -20.31 27.73 -5.56
CA LEU A 360 -19.80 27.33 -4.27
C LEU A 360 -18.82 26.17 -4.39
N ASP A 361 -18.26 25.91 -5.58
CA ASP A 361 -17.44 24.75 -5.91
C ASP A 361 -16.36 25.09 -6.93
N ARG A 362 -15.17 25.41 -6.42
CA ARG A 362 -13.99 25.90 -7.16
C ARG A 362 -13.57 25.07 -8.39
N ASP A 363 -13.96 23.81 -8.42
CA ASP A 363 -13.66 22.81 -9.47
C ASP A 363 -14.92 21.94 -9.56
N THR A 364 -15.83 22.34 -10.44
CA THR A 364 -17.20 21.81 -10.49
C THR A 364 -17.21 20.34 -10.92
N ASP A 365 -16.35 19.93 -11.84
CA ASP A 365 -16.33 18.56 -12.35
C ASP A 365 -15.30 17.64 -11.67
N TYR A 366 -14.45 18.18 -10.81
CA TYR A 366 -13.43 17.50 -10.01
C TYR A 366 -12.32 16.86 -10.84
N ASP A 367 -11.84 17.52 -11.88
CA ASP A 367 -10.64 17.08 -12.61
C ASP A 367 -9.33 17.70 -12.10
N GLY A 368 -9.41 18.53 -11.07
CA GLY A 368 -8.28 19.20 -10.46
C GLY A 368 -7.90 20.50 -11.16
N LEU A 369 -8.66 20.97 -12.15
CA LEU A 369 -8.54 22.29 -12.75
C LEU A 369 -9.67 23.19 -12.21
N PRO A 370 -9.37 24.38 -11.67
CA PRO A 370 -10.40 25.35 -11.30
C PRO A 370 -11.22 25.83 -12.51
N ASP A 371 -12.53 26.04 -12.36
CA ASP A 371 -13.43 26.38 -13.48
C ASP A 371 -12.96 27.68 -14.19
N GLY A 372 -12.53 28.67 -13.43
CA GLY A 372 -11.95 29.91 -13.95
C GLY A 372 -10.70 29.70 -14.82
N TRP A 373 -9.88 28.66 -14.55
CA TRP A 373 -8.74 28.32 -15.41
C TRP A 373 -9.19 27.77 -16.76
N GLU A 374 -10.25 26.97 -16.75
CA GLU A 374 -10.78 26.36 -17.95
C GLU A 374 -11.48 27.38 -18.86
N VAL A 375 -12.00 28.47 -18.29
CA VAL A 375 -12.69 29.54 -19.04
C VAL A 375 -11.76 30.66 -19.49
N HIS A 376 -10.90 31.17 -18.60
CA HIS A 376 -10.04 32.33 -18.86
C HIS A 376 -8.60 31.97 -19.18
N GLY A 377 -8.25 30.69 -19.09
CA GLY A 377 -6.88 30.23 -19.20
C GLY A 377 -6.07 30.46 -17.93
N PHE A 378 -4.86 29.89 -17.90
CA PHE A 378 -3.96 30.00 -16.75
C PHE A 378 -2.51 30.02 -17.24
N ARG A 379 -1.68 30.94 -16.72
CA ARG A 379 -0.24 31.04 -17.07
C ARG A 379 0.06 31.10 -18.58
N GLY A 380 -0.81 31.74 -19.35
CA GLY A 380 -0.68 31.83 -20.80
C GLY A 380 -1.13 30.57 -21.56
N PHE A 381 -1.72 29.58 -20.87
CA PHE A 381 -2.43 28.48 -21.49
C PHE A 381 -3.88 28.87 -21.71
N ASP A 382 -4.34 28.79 -22.94
CA ASP A 382 -5.75 28.90 -23.28
C ASP A 382 -6.39 27.51 -23.18
N LEU A 383 -6.71 27.08 -21.96
CA LEU A 383 -7.29 25.76 -21.69
C LEU A 383 -8.62 25.59 -22.41
N LYS A 384 -9.42 26.66 -22.50
CA LYS A 384 -10.65 26.69 -23.28
C LYS A 384 -10.42 26.36 -24.75
N ALA A 385 -9.43 26.99 -25.38
CA ALA A 385 -9.10 26.71 -26.78
C ALA A 385 -8.52 25.30 -26.97
N MET A 386 -7.92 24.71 -25.94
CA MET A 386 -7.54 23.30 -25.93
C MET A 386 -8.73 22.35 -25.73
N GLY A 387 -9.88 22.87 -25.30
CA GLY A 387 -11.13 22.13 -25.16
C GLY A 387 -11.48 21.74 -23.72
N ALA A 388 -10.93 22.43 -22.72
CA ALA A 388 -11.34 22.31 -21.32
C ALA A 388 -12.80 22.76 -21.11
N SER A 389 -13.43 22.27 -20.05
CA SER A 389 -14.85 22.51 -19.75
C SER A 389 -15.15 22.22 -18.27
N PRO A 390 -15.63 23.22 -17.49
CA PRO A 390 -16.02 23.09 -16.07
C PRO A 390 -17.05 22.01 -15.70
N LEU A 391 -17.63 21.37 -16.71
CA LEU A 391 -18.70 20.39 -16.58
C LEU A 391 -18.31 19.00 -17.06
N ARG A 392 -17.06 18.80 -17.51
CA ARG A 392 -16.57 17.56 -18.09
C ARG A 392 -15.11 17.34 -17.73
N LYS A 393 -14.84 16.21 -17.06
CA LYS A 393 -13.47 15.82 -16.68
C LYS A 393 -12.50 15.82 -17.87
N ASP A 394 -11.53 16.73 -17.81
CA ASP A 394 -10.50 16.95 -18.80
C ASP A 394 -9.12 16.63 -18.21
N VAL A 395 -8.33 15.81 -18.93
CA VAL A 395 -7.02 15.37 -18.44
C VAL A 395 -5.95 15.68 -19.49
N PHE A 396 -5.07 16.61 -19.14
CA PHE A 396 -3.99 17.05 -20.02
C PHE A 396 -2.72 16.22 -19.80
N VAL A 397 -2.13 15.70 -20.87
CA VAL A 397 -0.95 14.84 -20.78
C VAL A 397 0.11 15.21 -21.80
N LEU A 398 1.34 15.40 -21.34
CA LEU A 398 2.53 15.58 -22.17
C LEU A 398 3.18 14.22 -22.44
N ASN A 399 3.26 13.82 -23.71
CA ASN A 399 3.98 12.63 -24.14
C ASN A 399 5.36 13.00 -24.66
N LEU A 400 6.41 12.54 -23.99
CA LEU A 400 7.79 12.74 -24.41
C LEU A 400 8.37 11.43 -24.98
N PRO A 401 8.53 11.31 -26.31
CA PRO A 401 9.11 10.12 -26.93
C PRO A 401 10.64 10.11 -26.83
N TYR A 402 11.26 8.92 -26.87
CA TYR A 402 12.65 8.80 -27.31
C TYR A 402 12.77 9.03 -28.83
N ASP A 403 13.95 9.44 -29.28
CA ASP A 403 14.31 9.60 -30.70
C ASP A 403 14.17 8.32 -31.53
N THR A 404 14.08 7.16 -30.88
CA THR A 404 13.83 5.85 -31.50
C THR A 404 12.34 5.55 -31.74
N VAL A 405 11.42 6.37 -31.22
CA VAL A 405 9.98 6.15 -31.34
C VAL A 405 9.43 6.83 -32.59
N PRO A 406 8.73 6.10 -33.49
CA PRO A 406 8.01 6.71 -34.60
C PRO A 406 6.83 7.56 -34.08
N VAL A 407 7.00 8.89 -34.05
CA VAL A 407 6.03 9.83 -33.48
C VAL A 407 4.64 9.71 -34.12
N ASP A 408 4.56 9.68 -35.46
CA ASP A 408 3.28 9.53 -36.16
C ASP A 408 2.50 8.28 -35.73
N GLN A 409 3.22 7.19 -35.46
CA GLN A 409 2.61 5.94 -35.03
C GLN A 409 2.17 6.00 -33.55
N MET A 410 2.95 6.65 -32.70
CA MET A 410 2.60 6.93 -31.32
C MET A 410 1.33 7.78 -31.23
N GLU A 411 1.27 8.91 -31.95
CA GLU A 411 0.12 9.81 -31.98
C GLU A 411 -1.13 9.11 -32.54
N LYS A 412 -0.97 8.30 -33.58
CA LYS A 412 -2.05 7.46 -34.09
C LYS A 412 -2.58 6.47 -33.04
N LEU A 413 -1.70 5.83 -32.27
CA LEU A 413 -2.12 4.93 -31.19
C LEU A 413 -2.80 5.68 -30.04
N MET A 414 -2.32 6.88 -29.68
CA MET A 414 -2.99 7.73 -28.70
C MET A 414 -4.42 8.05 -29.16
N LYS A 415 -4.59 8.48 -30.42
CA LYS A 415 -5.88 8.87 -30.99
C LYS A 415 -6.84 7.69 -31.18
N ASP A 416 -6.37 6.58 -31.74
CA ASP A 416 -7.24 5.49 -32.19
C ASP A 416 -7.51 4.44 -31.10
N LYS A 417 -6.74 4.44 -30.00
CA LYS A 417 -6.86 3.44 -28.94
C LYS A 417 -6.93 4.03 -27.54
N VAL A 418 -5.98 4.89 -27.18
CA VAL A 418 -5.86 5.36 -25.80
C VAL A 418 -6.96 6.36 -25.45
N ALA A 419 -7.14 7.43 -26.21
CA ALA A 419 -8.16 8.43 -25.92
C ALA A 419 -9.58 7.83 -25.92
N PRO A 420 -10.00 7.01 -26.90
CA PRO A 420 -11.31 6.35 -26.88
C PRO A 420 -11.52 5.47 -25.63
N LEU A 421 -10.48 4.81 -25.11
CA LEU A 421 -10.59 3.99 -23.90
C LEU A 421 -11.05 4.80 -22.67
N PHE A 422 -10.64 6.08 -22.56
CA PHE A 422 -11.05 6.97 -21.49
C PHE A 422 -12.38 7.68 -21.80
N GLU A 423 -12.62 8.07 -23.05
CA GLU A 423 -13.87 8.70 -23.47
C GLU A 423 -15.08 7.75 -23.40
N ASP A 424 -14.86 6.45 -23.59
CA ASP A 424 -15.91 5.44 -23.53
C ASP A 424 -16.19 4.93 -22.09
N LEU A 425 -15.47 5.43 -21.08
CA LEU A 425 -15.71 5.04 -19.69
C LEU A 425 -17.16 5.32 -19.30
N PRO A 426 -17.83 4.43 -18.55
CA PRO A 426 -19.24 4.56 -18.18
C PRO A 426 -19.45 5.58 -17.04
N TYR A 427 -18.84 6.76 -17.17
CA TYR A 427 -19.02 7.90 -16.29
C TYR A 427 -19.83 8.97 -17.02
N ARG A 428 -20.82 9.56 -16.35
CA ARG A 428 -21.65 10.66 -16.90
C ARG A 428 -21.19 11.98 -16.30
N ASN A 429 -20.73 12.88 -17.15
CA ASN A 429 -20.36 14.24 -16.77
C ASN A 429 -21.58 15.14 -16.55
N ARG A 430 -21.36 16.32 -15.96
CA ARG A 430 -22.45 17.27 -15.64
C ARG A 430 -23.08 17.88 -16.89
N ASP A 431 -22.31 18.03 -17.97
CA ASP A 431 -22.80 18.42 -19.30
C ASP A 431 -23.55 17.28 -20.03
N GLY A 432 -23.62 16.09 -19.44
CA GLY A 432 -24.23 14.90 -20.03
C GLY A 432 -23.32 14.13 -20.97
N SER A 433 -22.07 14.56 -21.21
CA SER A 433 -21.10 13.78 -21.96
C SER A 433 -20.66 12.52 -21.18
N GLN A 434 -19.94 11.62 -21.87
CA GLN A 434 -19.47 10.36 -21.32
C GLN A 434 -17.94 10.35 -21.18
N GLY A 435 -17.46 9.66 -20.16
CA GLY A 435 -16.04 9.36 -19.93
C GLY A 435 -15.18 10.58 -19.63
N PHE A 436 -13.86 10.41 -19.73
CA PHE A 436 -12.89 11.49 -19.52
C PHE A 436 -12.26 11.87 -20.85
N ARG A 437 -12.06 13.16 -21.10
CA ARG A 437 -11.37 13.61 -22.31
C ARG A 437 -9.86 13.67 -22.03
N ILE A 438 -9.07 13.04 -22.89
CA ILE A 438 -7.60 13.08 -22.80
C ILE A 438 -7.06 14.09 -23.82
N HIS A 439 -6.46 15.17 -23.32
CA HIS A 439 -5.77 16.19 -24.11
C HIS A 439 -4.28 15.85 -24.21
N ALA A 440 -3.92 14.97 -25.14
CA ALA A 440 -2.54 14.53 -25.32
C ALA A 440 -1.74 15.48 -26.22
N VAL A 441 -0.57 15.91 -25.75
CA VAL A 441 0.37 16.76 -26.49
C VAL A 441 1.72 16.07 -26.60
N THR A 442 2.24 15.92 -27.82
CA THR A 442 3.59 15.40 -28.04
C THR A 442 4.63 16.48 -27.79
N MET A 443 5.62 16.19 -26.95
CA MET A 443 6.76 17.07 -26.70
C MET A 443 7.88 16.81 -27.71
N LEU A 444 8.40 17.87 -28.33
CA LEU A 444 9.55 17.84 -29.23
C LEU A 444 10.59 18.91 -28.83
N PRO A 445 11.89 18.68 -29.10
CA PRO A 445 12.47 17.47 -29.70
C PRO A 445 12.36 16.24 -28.79
N ALA A 446 12.34 15.06 -29.40
CA ALA A 446 12.37 13.79 -28.68
C ALA A 446 13.66 13.65 -27.85
N VAL A 447 13.63 12.83 -26.81
CA VAL A 447 14.81 12.57 -25.96
C VAL A 447 15.81 11.70 -26.73
N ASP A 448 17.06 12.15 -26.80
CA ASP A 448 18.14 11.33 -27.35
C ASP A 448 18.39 10.11 -26.46
N THR A 449 18.21 8.91 -27.01
CA THR A 449 18.31 7.65 -26.25
C THR A 449 19.72 7.45 -25.67
N LYS A 450 20.78 7.91 -26.36
CA LYS A 450 22.17 7.76 -25.88
C LYS A 450 22.48 8.72 -24.75
N ALA A 451 22.01 9.97 -24.85
CA ALA A 451 22.18 10.98 -23.80
C ALA A 451 21.40 10.62 -22.52
N ALA A 452 20.29 9.89 -22.66
CA ALA A 452 19.49 9.41 -21.54
C ALA A 452 19.98 8.09 -20.94
N ALA A 453 21.03 7.46 -21.49
CA ALA A 453 21.52 6.17 -21.01
C ALA A 453 21.87 6.21 -19.52
N GLY A 454 21.29 5.29 -18.74
CA GLY A 454 21.49 5.19 -17.29
C GLY A 454 20.59 6.11 -16.44
N LYS A 455 19.77 6.98 -17.05
CA LYS A 455 18.78 7.79 -16.34
C LYS A 455 17.46 7.04 -16.20
N GLY A 456 16.89 7.02 -15.00
CA GLY A 456 15.52 6.55 -14.80
C GLY A 456 14.49 7.61 -15.21
N TRP A 457 13.24 7.19 -15.46
CA TRP A 457 12.17 8.14 -15.80
C TRP A 457 11.95 9.24 -14.76
N PRO A 458 12.12 9.05 -13.43
CA PRO A 458 11.93 10.15 -12.48
C PRO A 458 12.98 11.26 -12.67
N GLN A 459 14.21 10.88 -13.02
CA GLN A 459 15.26 11.84 -13.33
C GLN A 459 14.94 12.60 -14.62
N LEU A 460 14.48 11.90 -15.66
CA LEU A 460 14.08 12.55 -16.91
C LEU A 460 12.88 13.49 -16.71
N ALA A 461 11.89 13.10 -15.91
CA ALA A 461 10.79 13.98 -15.55
C ALA A 461 11.29 15.25 -14.84
N ALA A 462 12.20 15.11 -13.86
CA ALA A 462 12.78 16.27 -13.17
C ALA A 462 13.58 17.21 -14.10
N GLU A 463 14.20 16.67 -15.15
CA GLU A 463 14.98 17.43 -16.13
C GLU A 463 14.12 18.05 -17.26
N THR A 464 13.00 17.42 -17.63
CA THR A 464 12.29 17.72 -18.89
C THR A 464 10.82 18.12 -18.73
N PHE A 465 10.17 17.81 -17.60
CA PHE A 465 8.77 18.21 -17.37
C PHE A 465 8.72 19.74 -17.18
N PRO A 466 8.09 20.50 -18.11
CA PRO A 466 8.13 21.95 -18.05
C PRO A 466 7.50 22.47 -16.76
N LYS A 467 8.25 23.29 -16.01
CA LYS A 467 7.86 23.71 -14.65
C LYS A 467 6.56 24.53 -14.62
N ASP A 468 6.27 25.24 -15.69
CA ASP A 468 5.04 26.00 -15.91
C ASP A 468 3.81 25.10 -16.13
N LYS A 469 4.02 23.86 -16.59
CA LYS A 469 2.98 22.84 -16.86
C LYS A 469 2.66 21.97 -15.65
N ILE A 470 3.56 21.87 -14.67
CA ILE A 470 3.35 21.08 -13.45
C ILE A 470 2.19 21.66 -12.65
N GLY A 471 1.24 20.80 -12.28
CA GLY A 471 -0.02 21.18 -11.63
C GLY A 471 -1.17 21.47 -12.60
N VAL A 472 -0.96 21.28 -13.91
CA VAL A 472 -1.98 21.41 -14.96
C VAL A 472 -1.93 20.20 -15.89
N PHE A 473 -0.74 19.73 -16.24
CA PHE A 473 -0.52 18.57 -17.10
C PHE A 473 0.01 17.40 -16.28
N HIS A 474 -0.24 16.20 -16.77
CA HIS A 474 0.56 15.02 -16.50
C HIS A 474 1.72 14.89 -17.49
N TRP A 475 2.70 14.06 -17.17
CA TRP A 475 3.87 13.79 -18.00
C TRP A 475 4.12 12.28 -18.16
N MET A 476 4.36 11.86 -19.39
CA MET A 476 4.61 10.47 -19.76
C MET A 476 5.83 10.37 -20.66
N LEU A 477 6.86 9.67 -20.20
CA LEU A 477 7.93 9.19 -21.08
C LEU A 477 7.38 8.02 -21.91
N VAL A 478 7.57 8.09 -23.23
CA VAL A 478 7.19 7.01 -24.15
C VAL A 478 8.46 6.35 -24.67
N PRO A 479 8.89 5.22 -24.08
CA PRO A 479 10.14 4.58 -24.44
C PRO A 479 10.05 3.73 -25.73
N GLY A 480 8.84 3.48 -26.24
CA GLY A 480 8.61 2.63 -27.39
C GLY A 480 7.13 2.34 -27.62
N LEU A 481 6.85 1.56 -28.67
CA LEU A 481 5.48 1.15 -29.02
C LEU A 481 5.03 -0.15 -28.31
N GLY A 482 5.95 -0.81 -27.61
CA GLY A 482 5.72 -2.06 -26.88
C GLY A 482 5.04 -1.85 -25.52
N GLY A 483 5.08 -2.89 -24.69
CA GLY A 483 4.60 -2.85 -23.31
C GLY A 483 5.71 -2.53 -22.31
N GLY A 484 5.35 -2.55 -21.03
CA GLY A 484 6.22 -2.21 -19.91
C GLY A 484 6.20 -0.72 -19.59
N GLY A 485 6.55 -0.40 -18.35
CA GLY A 485 6.51 0.95 -17.83
C GLY A 485 6.61 0.96 -16.31
N GLN A 486 6.62 2.17 -15.78
CA GLN A 486 6.46 2.43 -14.37
C GLN A 486 6.00 3.88 -14.20
N SER A 487 4.97 4.10 -13.41
CA SER A 487 4.48 5.43 -13.07
C SER A 487 4.35 5.63 -11.56
N GLY A 488 4.37 6.89 -11.13
CA GLY A 488 3.97 7.23 -9.76
C GLY A 488 2.48 6.95 -9.57
N GLN A 489 2.11 6.41 -8.40
CA GLN A 489 0.70 6.27 -8.04
C GLN A 489 0.19 7.61 -7.47
N LEU A 490 -0.98 8.10 -7.92
CA LEU A 490 -1.50 9.44 -7.56
C LEU A 490 -0.46 10.54 -7.79
N ALA A 491 0.15 10.54 -8.97
CA ALA A 491 1.25 11.43 -9.31
C ALA A 491 1.07 12.01 -10.73
N ASP A 492 1.87 13.03 -11.04
CA ASP A 492 1.84 13.75 -12.31
C ASP A 492 2.83 13.23 -13.35
N ALA A 493 3.59 12.16 -13.06
CA ALA A 493 4.66 11.68 -13.93
C ALA A 493 4.85 10.16 -13.94
N GLY A 494 5.30 9.65 -15.08
CA GLY A 494 5.55 8.22 -15.29
C GLY A 494 6.15 7.90 -16.65
N SER A 495 6.25 6.61 -16.94
CA SER A 495 6.79 6.07 -18.19
C SER A 495 6.01 4.84 -18.62
N GLY A 496 5.70 4.72 -19.91
CA GLY A 496 5.00 3.56 -20.44
C GLY A 496 5.08 3.48 -21.95
N GLY A 497 5.41 2.28 -22.46
CA GLY A 497 5.29 2.01 -23.88
C GLY A 497 3.82 2.05 -24.33
N MET A 498 3.57 2.33 -25.61
CA MET A 498 2.19 2.55 -26.10
C MET A 498 1.22 1.39 -25.85
N ALA A 499 1.70 0.15 -25.75
CA ALA A 499 0.83 -1.00 -25.45
C ALA A 499 0.40 -1.07 -23.97
N SER A 500 1.12 -0.43 -23.05
CA SER A 500 0.80 -0.35 -21.62
C SER A 500 0.56 1.08 -21.14
N TRP A 501 0.52 2.06 -22.03
CA TRP A 501 0.38 3.48 -21.66
C TRP A 501 -0.84 3.72 -20.76
N ALA A 502 -2.00 3.17 -21.10
CA ALA A 502 -3.22 3.32 -20.30
C ALA A 502 -3.11 2.65 -18.91
N HIS A 503 -2.38 1.54 -18.81
CA HIS A 503 -2.09 0.89 -17.53
C HIS A 503 -1.24 1.80 -16.65
N GLU A 504 -0.13 2.30 -17.21
CA GLU A 504 0.79 3.18 -16.50
C GLU A 504 0.13 4.51 -16.09
N PHE A 505 -0.69 5.07 -16.98
CA PHE A 505 -1.46 6.27 -16.69
C PHE A 505 -2.54 6.02 -15.63
N GLY A 506 -3.13 4.82 -15.59
CA GLY A 506 -4.04 4.40 -14.52
C GLY A 506 -3.41 4.53 -13.13
N HIS A 507 -2.12 4.28 -12.97
CA HIS A 507 -1.42 4.55 -11.70
C HIS A 507 -1.39 6.03 -11.34
N GLN A 508 -1.12 6.91 -12.30
CA GLN A 508 -1.15 8.36 -12.06
C GLN A 508 -2.53 8.82 -11.57
N LEU A 509 -3.60 8.18 -12.05
CA LEU A 509 -4.98 8.37 -11.60
C LEU A 509 -5.35 7.53 -10.35
N GLY A 510 -4.35 6.94 -9.70
CA GLY A 510 -4.44 6.30 -8.40
C GLY A 510 -4.77 4.82 -8.40
N LEU A 511 -4.92 4.16 -9.55
CA LEU A 511 -5.22 2.73 -9.61
C LEU A 511 -4.04 1.86 -9.15
N SER A 512 -4.37 0.72 -8.54
CA SER A 512 -3.40 -0.32 -8.16
C SER A 512 -3.65 -1.63 -8.93
N HIS A 513 -2.67 -2.54 -8.90
CA HIS A 513 -2.80 -3.84 -9.55
C HIS A 513 -3.85 -4.77 -8.92
N THR A 514 -4.24 -4.50 -7.67
CA THR A 514 -5.03 -5.43 -6.85
C THR A 514 -6.34 -4.82 -6.33
N GLY A 515 -6.63 -3.57 -6.71
CA GLY A 515 -7.82 -2.84 -6.29
C GLY A 515 -7.86 -2.58 -4.78
N LYS A 516 -8.98 -2.96 -4.14
CA LYS A 516 -9.28 -2.70 -2.71
C LYS A 516 -8.36 -3.43 -1.71
N TRP A 517 -7.87 -4.61 -2.07
CA TRP A 517 -7.04 -5.44 -1.20
C TRP A 517 -5.67 -5.69 -1.84
N PRO A 518 -4.64 -6.12 -1.08
CA PRO A 518 -3.29 -6.33 -1.64
C PRO A 518 -3.16 -7.62 -2.46
N ALA A 519 -4.26 -8.32 -2.74
CA ALA A 519 -4.27 -9.64 -3.35
C ALA A 519 -4.89 -9.60 -4.75
N TRP A 520 -4.25 -10.32 -5.67
CA TRP A 520 -4.62 -10.39 -7.07
C TRP A 520 -5.91 -11.19 -7.25
N SER A 521 -6.93 -10.60 -7.87
CA SER A 521 -8.21 -11.28 -8.10
C SER A 521 -8.42 -11.63 -9.58
N PRO A 522 -8.80 -12.88 -9.92
CA PRO A 522 -9.26 -13.19 -11.27
C PRO A 522 -10.59 -12.52 -11.62
N THR A 523 -11.35 -12.02 -10.63
CA THR A 523 -12.58 -11.25 -10.91
C THR A 523 -12.34 -9.77 -11.11
N TYR A 524 -11.12 -9.27 -10.86
CA TYR A 524 -10.75 -7.90 -11.16
C TYR A 524 -10.44 -7.79 -12.65
N THR A 525 -11.48 -7.50 -13.44
CA THR A 525 -11.44 -7.49 -14.92
C THR A 525 -10.84 -6.22 -15.49
N SER A 526 -9.87 -5.64 -14.78
CA SER A 526 -9.21 -4.41 -15.18
C SER A 526 -7.92 -4.70 -15.93
N LEU A 527 -7.59 -3.86 -16.90
CA LEU A 527 -6.25 -3.80 -17.50
C LEU A 527 -5.16 -3.51 -16.46
N MET A 528 -5.50 -3.00 -15.27
CA MET A 528 -4.57 -2.84 -14.14
C MET A 528 -4.14 -4.17 -13.53
N ASN A 529 -4.92 -5.23 -13.72
CA ASN A 529 -4.49 -6.59 -13.42
C ASN A 529 -3.56 -7.06 -14.56
N TYR A 530 -2.29 -7.36 -14.28
CA TYR A 530 -1.34 -7.90 -15.27
C TYR A 530 -1.87 -9.13 -16.04
N SER A 531 -2.75 -9.93 -15.44
CA SER A 531 -3.40 -11.04 -16.16
C SER A 531 -4.29 -10.56 -17.33
N TYR A 532 -4.79 -9.32 -17.29
CA TYR A 532 -5.65 -8.72 -18.31
C TYR A 532 -5.05 -7.49 -19.02
N SER A 533 -3.86 -7.04 -18.61
CA SER A 533 -3.23 -5.80 -19.08
C SER A 533 -3.10 -5.68 -20.61
N TYR A 534 -2.82 -6.79 -21.30
CA TYR A 534 -2.64 -6.80 -22.75
C TYR A 534 -3.79 -7.42 -23.55
N GLN A 535 -4.71 -8.11 -22.87
CA GLN A 535 -5.85 -8.78 -23.49
C GLN A 535 -6.88 -9.17 -22.44
N PHE A 536 -8.15 -9.16 -22.81
CA PHE A 536 -9.21 -9.71 -21.99
C PHE A 536 -9.85 -10.88 -22.74
N ASP A 537 -9.88 -12.07 -22.13
CA ASP A 537 -10.50 -13.27 -22.73
C ASP A 537 -9.90 -13.63 -24.11
N GLY A 538 -8.58 -13.43 -24.24
CA GLY A 538 -7.83 -13.70 -25.49
C GLY A 538 -7.96 -12.63 -26.57
N ASP A 539 -8.61 -11.50 -26.28
CA ASP A 539 -8.83 -10.42 -27.23
C ASP A 539 -8.22 -9.10 -26.73
N PRO A 540 -7.16 -8.58 -27.38
CA PRO A 540 -6.57 -7.28 -27.07
C PRO A 540 -7.52 -6.10 -27.24
N ALA A 541 -8.56 -6.20 -28.08
CA ALA A 541 -9.52 -5.12 -28.30
C ALA A 541 -10.56 -5.01 -27.19
N ARG A 542 -10.63 -6.01 -26.28
CA ARG A 542 -11.60 -6.07 -25.17
C ARG A 542 -11.02 -5.64 -23.83
N ILE A 543 -9.79 -5.12 -23.78
CA ILE A 543 -9.22 -4.55 -22.56
C ILE A 543 -10.05 -3.36 -22.07
N HIS A 544 -10.17 -3.21 -20.76
CA HIS A 544 -10.96 -2.15 -20.14
C HIS A 544 -10.52 -1.93 -18.69
N PHE A 545 -10.86 -0.78 -18.13
CA PHE A 545 -10.86 -0.59 -16.68
C PHE A 545 -12.10 -1.25 -16.07
N SER A 546 -11.98 -1.77 -14.85
CA SER A 546 -13.10 -2.45 -14.22
C SER A 546 -14.17 -1.45 -13.77
N ARG A 547 -15.43 -1.88 -13.87
CA ARG A 547 -16.64 -1.14 -13.47
C ARG A 547 -17.19 -1.63 -12.13
N GLY A 548 -16.45 -2.49 -11.44
CA GLY A 548 -16.87 -3.08 -10.16
C GLY A 548 -18.09 -4.02 -10.24
N GLU A 549 -18.45 -4.55 -11.43
CA GLU A 549 -19.63 -5.42 -11.61
C GLU A 549 -19.57 -6.71 -10.77
N LEU A 550 -18.36 -7.11 -10.35
CA LEU A 550 -18.11 -8.31 -9.55
C LEU A 550 -17.54 -7.97 -8.16
N ALA A 551 -17.61 -6.71 -7.71
CA ALA A 551 -16.94 -6.24 -6.48
C ALA A 551 -17.53 -6.85 -5.20
N ASP A 552 -18.78 -7.33 -5.26
CA ASP A 552 -19.45 -8.08 -4.19
C ASP A 552 -19.01 -9.56 -4.13
N ILE A 553 -18.31 -10.08 -5.15
CA ILE A 553 -17.75 -11.43 -5.14
C ILE A 553 -16.40 -11.41 -4.45
N ILE A 554 -16.43 -11.71 -3.15
CA ILE A 554 -15.20 -11.81 -2.34
C ILE A 554 -14.62 -13.22 -2.46
N LEU A 555 -13.41 -13.30 -2.99
CA LEU A 555 -12.61 -14.51 -3.06
C LEU A 555 -11.52 -14.50 -1.97
N ASN A 556 -11.09 -15.69 -1.56
CA ASN A 556 -9.95 -15.88 -0.67
C ASN A 556 -9.42 -17.30 -0.90
N GLU A 557 -8.16 -17.44 -1.31
CA GLU A 557 -7.56 -18.72 -1.72
C GLU A 557 -7.65 -19.82 -0.66
N SER A 558 -7.71 -19.45 0.64
CA SER A 558 -7.89 -20.39 1.74
C SER A 558 -9.30 -20.99 1.83
N ARG A 559 -10.29 -20.38 1.17
CA ARG A 559 -11.73 -20.66 1.36
C ARG A 559 -12.60 -20.26 0.16
N LEU A 560 -12.12 -20.49 -1.07
CA LEU A 560 -12.79 -20.08 -2.30
C LEU A 560 -14.18 -20.72 -2.43
N PRO A 561 -15.23 -19.96 -2.77
CA PRO A 561 -16.55 -20.54 -3.02
C PRO A 561 -16.53 -21.38 -4.30
N GLY A 562 -16.87 -22.68 -4.23
CA GLY A 562 -16.93 -23.53 -5.41
C GLY A 562 -18.07 -23.18 -6.39
N LYS A 563 -19.07 -22.41 -5.93
CA LYS A 563 -20.17 -21.85 -6.71
C LYS A 563 -20.26 -20.33 -6.49
N LEU A 564 -20.23 -19.57 -7.59
CA LEU A 564 -20.42 -18.12 -7.59
C LEU A 564 -21.86 -17.73 -7.90
N PRO A 565 -22.42 -16.69 -7.26
CA PRO A 565 -23.79 -16.23 -7.47
C PRO A 565 -23.90 -15.31 -8.70
N ARG A 566 -23.44 -15.80 -9.85
CA ARG A 566 -23.57 -15.14 -11.16
C ARG A 566 -23.87 -16.15 -12.26
N PRO A 567 -24.68 -15.79 -13.26
CA PRO A 567 -24.89 -16.62 -14.45
C PRO A 567 -23.58 -16.82 -15.22
N ILE A 568 -23.47 -17.92 -15.94
CA ILE A 568 -22.21 -18.34 -16.60
C ILE A 568 -21.73 -17.32 -17.63
N GLU A 569 -22.66 -16.61 -18.28
CA GLU A 569 -22.39 -15.58 -19.27
C GLU A 569 -21.57 -14.42 -18.70
N LYS A 570 -21.77 -14.09 -17.41
CA LYS A 570 -21.02 -13.06 -16.70
C LYS A 570 -19.63 -13.53 -16.24
N LEU A 571 -19.40 -14.84 -16.16
CA LEU A 571 -18.14 -15.43 -15.69
C LEU A 571 -17.37 -16.18 -16.78
N LYS A 572 -17.87 -16.19 -18.02
CA LYS A 572 -17.29 -16.94 -19.15
C LYS A 572 -15.82 -16.60 -19.42
N PHE A 573 -15.43 -15.36 -19.16
CA PHE A 573 -14.05 -14.88 -19.34
C PHE A 573 -13.04 -15.63 -18.46
N LEU A 574 -13.46 -16.21 -17.33
CA LEU A 574 -12.60 -17.03 -16.48
C LEU A 574 -12.14 -18.32 -17.19
N ALA A 575 -12.90 -18.80 -18.17
CA ALA A 575 -12.53 -19.94 -19.01
C ALA A 575 -11.60 -19.57 -20.17
N GLY A 576 -11.45 -18.28 -20.46
CA GLY A 576 -10.49 -17.75 -21.42
C GLY A 576 -9.09 -17.53 -20.84
N PRO A 577 -8.12 -17.10 -21.67
CA PRO A 577 -6.80 -16.69 -21.21
C PRO A 577 -6.87 -15.51 -20.20
N PRO A 578 -5.93 -15.42 -19.24
CA PRO A 578 -4.82 -16.36 -19.00
C PRO A 578 -5.20 -17.54 -18.11
N TYR A 579 -6.33 -17.44 -17.38
CA TYR A 579 -6.68 -18.39 -16.32
C TYR A 579 -7.10 -19.75 -16.87
N ARG A 580 -8.04 -19.79 -17.83
CA ARG A 580 -8.58 -21.01 -18.43
C ARG A 580 -9.28 -21.95 -17.45
N PHE A 581 -9.89 -21.42 -16.39
CA PHE A 581 -10.64 -22.22 -15.43
C PHE A 581 -11.76 -23.00 -16.12
N ARG A 582 -12.01 -24.22 -15.65
CA ARG A 582 -13.26 -24.91 -16.01
C ARG A 582 -14.40 -24.30 -15.23
N ILE A 583 -15.49 -24.01 -15.92
CA ILE A 583 -16.72 -23.48 -15.34
C ILE A 583 -17.92 -24.28 -15.85
N GLN A 584 -19.00 -24.30 -15.07
CA GLN A 584 -20.25 -24.97 -15.45
C GLN A 584 -21.45 -24.20 -14.86
N ALA A 585 -22.52 -24.05 -15.63
CA ALA A 585 -23.76 -23.44 -15.13
C ALA A 585 -24.32 -24.24 -13.95
N ALA A 586 -24.73 -23.55 -12.89
CA ALA A 586 -25.34 -24.08 -11.68
C ALA A 586 -26.77 -23.54 -11.55
N GLY A 587 -27.62 -23.88 -12.52
CA GLY A 587 -28.90 -23.20 -12.74
C GLY A 587 -28.72 -21.86 -13.48
N SER A 588 -29.76 -21.03 -13.52
CA SER A 588 -29.78 -19.80 -14.32
C SER A 588 -29.11 -18.59 -13.67
N HIS A 589 -28.72 -18.67 -12.39
CA HIS A 589 -28.20 -17.53 -11.61
C HIS A 589 -26.88 -17.82 -10.89
N ALA A 590 -26.25 -18.96 -11.16
CA ALA A 590 -25.00 -19.35 -10.50
C ALA A 590 -24.09 -20.17 -11.42
N THR A 591 -22.80 -20.19 -11.09
CA THR A 591 -21.76 -20.87 -11.88
C THR A 591 -20.79 -21.59 -10.96
N TYR A 592 -20.53 -22.87 -11.24
CA TYR A 592 -19.44 -23.61 -10.62
C TYR A 592 -18.10 -23.20 -11.25
N VAL A 593 -17.05 -23.10 -10.44
CA VAL A 593 -15.68 -22.84 -10.89
C VAL A 593 -14.73 -23.87 -10.26
N ASP A 594 -13.97 -24.59 -11.08
CA ASP A 594 -12.94 -25.53 -10.60
C ASP A 594 -11.63 -24.79 -10.28
N TRP A 595 -11.64 -24.03 -9.19
CA TRP A 595 -10.49 -23.23 -8.74
C TRP A 595 -9.21 -24.06 -8.54
N GLY A 596 -9.36 -25.30 -8.06
CA GLY A 596 -8.24 -26.17 -7.71
C GLY A 596 -7.64 -26.94 -8.89
N TRP A 597 -8.27 -26.85 -10.07
CA TRP A 597 -7.97 -27.68 -11.23
C TRP A 597 -8.03 -29.16 -10.90
N SER A 598 -9.03 -29.52 -10.13
CA SER A 598 -9.26 -30.88 -9.64
C SER A 598 -9.89 -31.77 -10.72
N GLY A 599 -10.47 -31.17 -11.75
CA GLY A 599 -11.28 -31.84 -12.76
C GLY A 599 -12.74 -32.00 -12.36
N ALA A 600 -13.15 -31.58 -11.16
CA ALA A 600 -14.48 -31.75 -10.59
C ALA A 600 -15.07 -30.44 -10.03
N PHE A 601 -16.39 -30.30 -10.13
CA PHE A 601 -17.14 -29.17 -9.55
C PHE A 601 -17.69 -29.51 -8.16
N THR A 602 -17.83 -28.50 -7.30
CA THR A 602 -18.34 -28.68 -5.93
C THR A 602 -19.00 -27.40 -5.41
N ASP A 603 -20.02 -27.54 -4.57
CA ASP A 603 -20.63 -26.42 -3.84
C ASP A 603 -19.84 -26.00 -2.59
N ARG A 604 -18.85 -26.81 -2.18
CA ARG A 604 -18.09 -26.56 -0.96
C ARG A 604 -17.05 -25.47 -1.18
N ARG A 605 -16.54 -24.91 -0.08
CA ARG A 605 -15.34 -24.07 -0.12
C ARG A 605 -14.10 -24.90 -0.40
N ILE A 606 -13.22 -24.37 -1.24
CA ILE A 606 -11.99 -25.03 -1.74
C ILE A 606 -10.78 -24.20 -1.32
N ARG A 607 -9.72 -24.89 -0.89
CA ARG A 607 -8.39 -24.29 -0.73
C ARG A 607 -7.59 -24.47 -2.03
N ALA A 608 -7.32 -23.38 -2.75
CA ALA A 608 -6.58 -23.46 -4.01
C ALA A 608 -5.81 -22.17 -4.32
N ASN A 609 -4.59 -22.32 -4.84
CA ASN A 609 -3.85 -21.23 -5.48
C ASN A 609 -4.47 -20.97 -6.86
N ILE A 610 -4.98 -19.76 -7.02
CA ILE A 610 -5.61 -19.21 -8.22
C ILE A 610 -4.84 -17.99 -8.76
N THR A 611 -3.62 -17.77 -8.29
CA THR A 611 -2.72 -16.73 -8.76
C THR A 611 -2.04 -17.20 -10.05
N TYR A 612 -2.32 -16.50 -11.16
CA TYR A 612 -1.77 -16.76 -12.51
C TYR A 612 -0.85 -15.63 -13.00
N GLY A 613 -0.41 -14.76 -12.08
CA GLY A 613 0.56 -13.71 -12.40
C GLY A 613 1.94 -14.24 -12.77
N TYR A 614 2.87 -13.32 -12.99
CA TYR A 614 4.28 -13.59 -13.30
C TYR A 614 4.96 -14.58 -12.31
N SER A 615 4.51 -14.60 -11.05
CA SER A 615 5.02 -15.51 -10.02
C SER A 615 3.99 -15.81 -8.93
N VAL A 616 4.31 -16.76 -8.03
CA VAL A 616 3.52 -17.05 -6.83
C VAL A 616 4.30 -16.78 -5.55
N ASN A 617 3.62 -16.32 -4.50
CA ASN A 617 4.26 -15.98 -3.23
C ASN A 617 4.34 -17.19 -2.30
N GLY A 618 5.55 -17.73 -2.08
CA GLY A 618 5.82 -18.82 -1.13
C GLY A 618 5.77 -18.44 0.36
N GLY A 619 5.40 -17.19 0.66
CA GLY A 619 5.43 -16.58 1.99
C GLY A 619 6.73 -15.83 2.28
N GLU A 620 6.79 -15.16 3.42
CA GLU A 620 8.00 -14.49 3.89
C GLU A 620 9.16 -15.49 4.06
N ARG A 621 10.35 -15.09 3.62
CA ARG A 621 11.59 -15.87 3.65
C ARG A 621 12.46 -15.36 4.79
N LEU A 622 12.69 -16.20 5.79
CA LEU A 622 13.43 -15.84 7.00
C LEU A 622 14.56 -16.83 7.25
N GLN A 623 15.69 -16.34 7.75
CA GLN A 623 16.72 -17.21 8.31
C GLN A 623 16.17 -18.01 9.50
N PRO A 624 16.83 -19.11 9.93
CA PRO A 624 16.27 -20.04 10.91
C PRO A 624 15.85 -19.44 12.27
N SER A 625 16.40 -18.30 12.69
CA SER A 625 15.94 -17.56 13.88
C SER A 625 14.51 -17.03 13.76
N GLY A 626 14.03 -16.82 12.54
CA GLY A 626 12.74 -16.19 12.26
C GLY A 626 12.75 -14.67 12.34
N THR A 627 13.91 -14.02 12.45
CA THR A 627 14.01 -12.56 12.61
C THR A 627 14.71 -11.83 11.48
N LYS A 628 15.58 -12.53 10.71
CA LYS A 628 16.32 -11.93 9.60
C LYS A 628 15.68 -12.27 8.25
N PRO A 629 15.07 -11.29 7.54
CA PRO A 629 14.63 -11.46 6.16
C PRO A 629 15.81 -11.44 5.19
N ILE A 630 15.53 -11.72 3.91
CA ILE A 630 16.53 -11.58 2.83
C ILE A 630 17.05 -10.14 2.78
N GLY A 631 18.35 -10.00 2.54
CA GLY A 631 19.03 -8.70 2.47
C GLY A 631 19.32 -8.05 3.81
N ALA A 632 18.90 -8.65 4.94
CA ALA A 632 19.25 -8.15 6.26
C ALA A 632 20.79 -8.12 6.46
N PRO A 633 21.35 -7.04 7.04
CA PRO A 633 22.80 -6.91 7.20
C PRO A 633 23.37 -7.93 8.19
N GLY A 634 24.66 -8.21 8.03
CA GLY A 634 25.43 -9.12 8.89
C GLY A 634 25.49 -10.56 8.37
N PRO A 635 26.20 -11.46 9.10
CA PRO A 635 26.39 -12.83 8.66
C PRO A 635 25.08 -13.63 8.71
N CYS A 636 24.96 -14.56 7.76
CA CYS A 636 23.92 -15.58 7.76
C CYS A 636 24.11 -16.55 8.93
N GLU A 637 23.00 -16.99 9.53
CA GLU A 637 22.96 -17.91 10.67
C GLU A 637 23.35 -19.34 10.29
N LEU A 638 23.04 -19.73 9.05
CA LEU A 638 23.32 -21.02 8.48
C LEU A 638 23.67 -20.86 7.00
N MET A 639 24.78 -21.46 6.59
CA MET A 639 25.32 -21.38 5.24
C MET A 639 25.44 -22.77 4.64
N THR A 640 25.03 -22.95 3.39
CA THR A 640 25.17 -24.25 2.71
C THR A 640 25.25 -24.11 1.20
N ASP A 641 26.01 -25.00 0.56
CA ASP A 641 26.02 -25.19 -0.89
C ASP A 641 25.17 -26.41 -1.31
N TYR A 642 24.55 -27.06 -0.33
CA TYR A 642 23.84 -28.33 -0.48
C TYR A 642 22.34 -28.12 -0.34
N GLN A 643 21.56 -29.05 -0.88
CA GLN A 643 20.13 -29.08 -0.61
C GLN A 643 19.87 -29.55 0.82
N ALA A 644 19.21 -28.73 1.62
CA ALA A 644 18.74 -29.12 2.95
C ALA A 644 17.70 -30.27 2.86
N SER A 645 17.47 -30.96 3.96
CA SER A 645 16.45 -32.00 4.06
C SER A 645 15.43 -31.66 5.15
N LEU A 646 14.16 -31.59 4.77
CA LEU A 646 13.04 -31.34 5.67
C LEU A 646 12.26 -32.63 5.91
N VAL A 647 11.94 -32.92 7.16
CA VAL A 647 11.25 -34.17 7.53
C VAL A 647 10.36 -33.97 8.75
N VAL A 648 9.17 -34.55 8.71
CA VAL A 648 8.26 -34.60 9.86
C VAL A 648 8.47 -35.90 10.62
N HIS A 649 8.73 -35.78 11.92
CA HIS A 649 8.85 -36.91 12.84
C HIS A 649 7.98 -36.65 14.07
N ARG A 650 7.02 -37.55 14.33
CA ARG A 650 6.09 -37.48 15.48
C ARG A 650 5.46 -36.09 15.66
N GLY A 651 5.00 -35.49 14.56
CA GLY A 651 4.32 -34.19 14.55
C GLY A 651 5.23 -32.96 14.66
N SER A 652 6.54 -33.15 14.82
CA SER A 652 7.55 -32.09 14.79
C SER A 652 8.27 -32.05 13.44
N LEU A 653 8.58 -30.85 12.96
CA LEU A 653 9.34 -30.64 11.72
C LEU A 653 10.82 -30.44 12.05
N TYR A 654 11.69 -31.11 11.31
CA TYR A 654 13.14 -31.03 11.46
C TYR A 654 13.78 -30.65 10.12
N MET A 655 14.86 -29.88 10.20
CA MET A 655 15.73 -29.53 9.09
C MET A 655 17.12 -30.09 9.35
N VAL A 656 17.65 -30.84 8.38
CA VAL A 656 19.04 -31.34 8.38
C VAL A 656 19.78 -30.68 7.23
N THR A 657 20.90 -30.04 7.53
CA THR A 657 21.65 -29.23 6.56
C THR A 657 23.14 -29.53 6.66
N ALA A 658 23.83 -29.50 5.52
CA ALA A 658 25.28 -29.55 5.46
C ALA A 658 25.85 -28.13 5.60
N ASP A 659 26.19 -27.76 6.82
CA ASP A 659 26.75 -26.48 7.19
C ASP A 659 28.21 -26.38 6.72
N ARG A 660 28.50 -25.30 5.99
CA ARG A 660 29.86 -25.04 5.49
C ARG A 660 30.69 -24.14 6.42
N ASP A 661 30.12 -23.62 7.51
CA ASP A 661 30.73 -22.73 8.52
C ASP A 661 31.31 -21.39 7.99
N ALA A 662 31.62 -21.28 6.70
CA ALA A 662 32.18 -20.09 6.07
C ALA A 662 31.16 -18.94 6.03
N LEU A 663 31.55 -17.80 6.58
CA LEU A 663 30.76 -16.55 6.55
C LEU A 663 30.88 -15.81 5.23
N ASP A 664 31.98 -16.02 4.48
CA ASP A 664 32.13 -15.47 3.13
C ASP A 664 31.40 -16.37 2.12
N PRO A 665 30.35 -15.89 1.44
CA PRO A 665 29.65 -16.66 0.41
C PRO A 665 30.52 -17.04 -0.79
N LYS A 666 31.58 -16.28 -1.08
CA LYS A 666 32.50 -16.56 -2.19
C LYS A 666 33.56 -17.60 -1.85
N ALA A 667 33.65 -18.02 -0.59
CA ALA A 667 34.60 -19.05 -0.19
C ALA A 667 34.33 -20.35 -0.97
N PRO A 668 35.38 -21.05 -1.43
CA PRO A 668 35.25 -22.33 -2.10
C PRO A 668 34.46 -23.32 -1.26
N ARG A 669 33.65 -24.15 -1.92
CA ARG A 669 32.93 -25.23 -1.24
C ARG A 669 33.93 -26.16 -0.52
N PRO A 670 33.72 -26.47 0.77
CA PRO A 670 34.62 -27.36 1.49
C PRO A 670 34.55 -28.80 0.94
N GLU A 671 35.64 -29.56 1.05
CA GLU A 671 35.68 -30.97 0.63
C GLU A 671 34.62 -31.82 1.33
N SER A 672 34.31 -31.47 2.58
CA SER A 672 33.17 -32.00 3.32
C SER A 672 32.59 -30.93 4.25
N ALA A 673 31.29 -30.97 4.46
CA ALA A 673 30.54 -30.04 5.30
C ALA A 673 29.94 -30.77 6.50
N LYS A 674 29.85 -30.08 7.64
CA LYS A 674 29.33 -30.63 8.89
C LYS A 674 27.81 -30.73 8.81
N LEU A 675 27.21 -31.84 9.26
CA LEU A 675 25.76 -31.96 9.33
C LEU A 675 25.23 -31.36 10.64
N VAL A 676 24.26 -30.48 10.50
CA VAL A 676 23.53 -29.88 11.62
C VAL A 676 22.05 -30.22 11.53
N ILE A 677 21.38 -30.28 12.69
CA ILE A 677 19.93 -30.43 12.79
C ILE A 677 19.31 -29.24 13.52
N GLN A 678 18.12 -28.86 13.08
CA GLN A 678 17.27 -27.88 13.75
C GLN A 678 15.83 -28.39 13.83
N ARG A 679 15.15 -28.11 14.93
CA ARG A 679 13.72 -28.41 15.13
C ARG A 679 12.90 -27.14 14.99
N TYR A 680 11.81 -27.21 14.25
CA TYR A 680 10.89 -26.09 14.11
C TYR A 680 10.15 -25.84 15.42
N LEU A 681 10.14 -24.59 15.88
CA LEU A 681 9.50 -24.15 17.14
C LEU A 681 8.08 -23.61 16.93
N GLY A 682 7.65 -23.44 15.67
CA GLY A 682 6.48 -22.65 15.33
C GLY A 682 6.83 -21.17 15.15
N LYS A 683 5.83 -20.36 14.75
CA LYS A 683 5.96 -18.91 14.57
C LYS A 683 7.20 -18.50 13.75
N ARG A 684 7.50 -19.28 12.70
CA ARG A 684 8.60 -19.03 11.76
C ARG A 684 10.03 -19.16 12.34
N ALA A 685 10.21 -19.80 13.49
CA ALA A 685 11.51 -19.96 14.15
C ALA A 685 11.93 -21.43 14.33
N TRP A 686 13.23 -21.66 14.40
CA TRP A 686 13.89 -22.96 14.61
C TRP A 686 14.80 -22.93 15.84
N THR A 687 15.14 -24.10 16.39
CA THR A 687 16.19 -24.19 17.41
C THR A 687 17.55 -23.76 16.86
N PRO A 688 18.53 -23.38 17.71
CA PRO A 688 19.92 -23.27 17.29
C PRO A 688 20.40 -24.56 16.60
N LYS A 689 21.36 -24.42 15.66
CA LYS A 689 21.95 -25.54 14.95
C LYS A 689 22.67 -26.47 15.93
N ALA A 690 22.25 -27.73 15.97
CA ALA A 690 22.91 -28.77 16.76
C ALA A 690 23.80 -29.61 15.85
N ASP A 691 25.07 -29.78 16.24
CA ASP A 691 26.02 -30.62 15.53
C ASP A 691 25.66 -32.10 15.67
N LEU A 692 25.61 -32.83 14.56
CA LEU A 692 25.38 -34.26 14.57
C LEU A 692 26.69 -35.08 14.66
N GLY A 693 27.86 -34.43 14.63
CA GLY A 693 29.16 -35.09 14.61
C GLY A 693 29.37 -35.93 13.34
N MET A 694 28.84 -35.45 12.21
CA MET A 694 28.87 -36.10 10.91
C MET A 694 29.33 -35.10 9.85
N HIS A 695 30.08 -35.58 8.85
CA HIS A 695 30.50 -34.77 7.71
C HIS A 695 30.01 -35.42 6.41
N THR A 696 29.64 -34.58 5.44
CA THR A 696 29.14 -35.04 4.15
C THR A 696 29.83 -34.36 2.98
N THR A 697 29.91 -35.06 1.86
CA THR A 697 30.41 -34.55 0.57
C THR A 697 29.28 -34.23 -0.42
N GLY A 698 28.02 -34.46 -0.04
CA GLY A 698 26.84 -34.36 -0.92
C GLY A 698 25.57 -33.95 -0.16
N ASP A 699 24.45 -33.89 -0.87
CA ASP A 699 23.17 -33.52 -0.27
C ASP A 699 22.73 -34.58 0.75
N PRO A 700 22.43 -34.23 2.02
CA PRO A 700 21.87 -35.17 2.97
C PRO A 700 20.43 -35.56 2.62
N ALA A 701 19.95 -36.66 3.21
CA ALA A 701 18.56 -37.05 3.17
C ALA A 701 18.11 -37.56 4.55
N ALA A 702 17.15 -36.87 5.16
CA ALA A 702 16.51 -37.27 6.39
C ALA A 702 15.11 -37.83 6.10
N VAL A 703 14.75 -38.92 6.78
CA VAL A 703 13.46 -39.59 6.59
C VAL A 703 13.01 -40.23 7.90
N SER A 704 11.69 -40.37 8.08
CA SER A 704 11.13 -41.07 9.24
C SER A 704 10.11 -42.11 8.84
N ASP A 705 10.17 -43.25 9.52
CA ASP A 705 9.13 -44.30 9.48
C ASP A 705 7.99 -44.04 10.50
N GLY A 706 8.04 -42.90 11.20
CA GLY A 706 7.13 -42.51 12.29
C GLY A 706 7.62 -42.93 13.69
N ARG A 707 8.41 -44.01 13.78
CA ARG A 707 8.99 -44.49 15.05
C ARG A 707 10.45 -44.10 15.18
N THR A 708 11.21 -44.20 14.10
CA THR A 708 12.64 -44.00 13.98
C THR A 708 12.91 -42.86 13.01
N PHE A 709 13.93 -42.06 13.33
CA PHE A 709 14.46 -41.01 12.48
C PHE A 709 15.77 -41.49 11.86
N TYR A 710 15.97 -41.27 10.57
CA TYR A 710 17.18 -41.66 9.84
C TYR A 710 17.79 -40.43 9.17
N VAL A 711 19.12 -40.32 9.19
CA VAL A 711 19.89 -39.33 8.43
C VAL A 711 20.91 -40.07 7.58
N PHE A 712 20.73 -40.00 6.26
CA PHE A 712 21.65 -40.51 5.25
C PHE A 712 22.52 -39.39 4.71
N TYR A 713 23.78 -39.68 4.43
CA TYR A 713 24.73 -38.67 3.96
C TYR A 713 25.89 -39.29 3.15
N PRO A 714 26.22 -38.74 1.97
CA PRO A 714 27.38 -39.18 1.19
C PRO A 714 28.70 -38.83 1.88
N THR A 715 29.69 -39.71 1.76
CA THR A 715 31.09 -39.47 2.18
C THR A 715 32.07 -39.98 1.12
N LYS A 716 33.36 -39.65 1.24
CA LYS A 716 34.41 -40.14 0.32
C LYS A 716 34.45 -41.67 0.21
N VAL A 717 34.12 -42.40 1.28
CA VAL A 717 34.19 -43.88 1.34
C VAL A 717 32.85 -44.58 1.07
N GLY A 718 31.80 -43.81 0.78
CA GLY A 718 30.44 -44.33 0.60
C GLY A 718 29.39 -43.56 1.37
N VAL A 719 28.12 -43.91 1.12
CA VAL A 719 26.97 -43.40 1.85
C VAL A 719 26.96 -44.01 3.25
N ARG A 720 26.77 -43.14 4.24
CA ARG A 720 26.63 -43.52 5.64
C ARG A 720 25.26 -43.07 6.14
N TYR A 721 24.81 -43.68 7.23
CA TYR A 721 23.62 -43.21 7.92
C TYR A 721 23.69 -43.41 9.42
N ARG A 722 22.90 -42.61 10.14
CA ARG A 722 22.60 -42.79 11.56
C ARG A 722 21.10 -42.83 11.75
N TYR A 723 20.65 -43.48 12.82
CA TYR A 723 19.23 -43.58 13.12
C TYR A 723 18.95 -43.57 14.64
N GLY A 724 17.73 -43.24 15.03
CA GLY A 724 17.32 -43.16 16.43
C GLY A 724 16.21 -42.14 16.66
N SER A 725 16.28 -41.41 17.76
CA SER A 725 15.52 -40.16 17.95
C SER A 725 16.30 -38.97 17.39
N PRO A 726 15.65 -37.89 16.92
CA PRO A 726 16.33 -36.72 16.36
C PRO A 726 17.43 -36.12 17.27
N ASP A 727 17.20 -36.11 18.58
CA ASP A 727 18.13 -35.56 19.58
C ASP A 727 19.21 -36.57 20.03
N ARG A 728 19.11 -37.83 19.59
CA ARG A 728 20.00 -38.93 20.01
C ARG A 728 20.10 -40.00 18.92
N LEU A 729 20.88 -39.70 17.89
CA LEU A 729 21.20 -40.65 16.82
C LEU A 729 22.27 -41.63 17.29
N GLY A 730 22.12 -42.91 16.95
CA GLY A 730 23.09 -43.96 17.25
C GLY A 730 24.32 -43.92 16.35
N ASP A 731 25.10 -45.00 16.39
CA ASP A 731 26.35 -45.12 15.64
C ASP A 731 26.15 -45.09 14.12
N SER A 732 27.19 -44.64 13.43
CA SER A 732 27.19 -44.53 11.97
C SER A 732 27.39 -45.88 11.30
N VAL A 733 26.44 -46.25 10.43
CA VAL A 733 26.51 -47.45 9.59
C VAL A 733 26.94 -47.04 8.18
N THR A 734 27.92 -47.74 7.61
CA THR A 734 28.37 -47.57 6.22
C THR A 734 27.65 -48.54 5.30
N ILE A 735 27.19 -48.06 4.15
CA ILE A 735 26.58 -48.90 3.12
C ILE A 735 27.65 -49.23 2.08
N PRO A 736 27.99 -50.52 1.87
CA PRO A 736 29.05 -50.91 0.93
C PRO A 736 28.68 -50.58 -0.53
N ASP A 737 29.68 -50.39 -1.39
CA ASP A 737 29.54 -50.08 -2.83
C ASP A 737 28.67 -48.84 -3.15
N THR A 738 28.84 -47.78 -2.35
CA THR A 738 28.09 -46.52 -2.54
C THR A 738 29.00 -45.29 -2.62
N ALA A 739 30.31 -45.46 -2.80
CA ALA A 739 31.21 -44.34 -3.06
C ALA A 739 30.77 -43.58 -4.33
N GLY A 740 30.84 -42.25 -4.28
CA GLY A 740 30.39 -41.37 -5.38
C GLY A 740 28.87 -41.28 -5.59
N CYS A 741 28.05 -41.96 -4.77
CA CYS A 741 26.60 -41.87 -4.91
C CYS A 741 26.03 -40.61 -4.25
N SER A 742 25.21 -39.88 -5.00
CA SER A 742 24.17 -39.01 -4.45
C SER A 742 22.97 -39.85 -4.00
N ILE A 743 22.16 -39.29 -3.10
CA ILE A 743 21.13 -40.05 -2.40
C ILE A 743 19.75 -39.40 -2.50
N GLY A 744 18.71 -40.22 -2.34
CA GLY A 744 17.34 -39.83 -1.98
C GLY A 744 16.77 -40.87 -1.02
N ALA A 745 15.75 -40.53 -0.23
CA ALA A 745 15.15 -41.50 0.67
C ALA A 745 13.64 -41.28 0.80
N VAL A 746 12.88 -42.37 0.90
CA VAL A 746 11.43 -42.33 1.07
C VAL A 746 10.96 -43.39 2.05
N ASN A 747 9.95 -43.05 2.84
CA ASN A 747 9.24 -44.00 3.68
C ASN A 747 8.17 -44.72 2.86
N LEU A 748 8.40 -46.00 2.56
CA LEU A 748 7.47 -46.87 1.88
C LEU A 748 6.71 -47.71 2.90
N ARG A 749 5.63 -47.15 3.48
CA ARG A 749 4.74 -47.83 4.44
C ARG A 749 5.46 -48.44 5.66
N GLY A 750 6.44 -47.73 6.21
CA GLY A 750 7.22 -48.14 7.38
C GLY A 750 8.58 -48.77 7.05
N THR A 751 8.85 -49.03 5.77
CA THR A 751 10.17 -49.47 5.28
C THR A 751 10.87 -48.30 4.61
N ILE A 752 12.08 -47.97 5.06
CA ILE A 752 12.87 -46.93 4.40
C ILE A 752 13.49 -47.49 3.13
N LEU A 753 13.25 -46.83 2.02
CA LEU A 753 13.89 -47.09 0.74
C LEU A 753 14.94 -46.00 0.50
N LEU A 754 16.21 -46.40 0.41
CA LEU A 754 17.31 -45.50 0.06
C LEU A 754 17.57 -45.62 -1.44
N LEU A 755 17.54 -44.49 -2.14
CA LEU A 755 17.86 -44.36 -3.56
C LEU A 755 19.30 -43.92 -3.71
N LEU A 756 20.02 -44.55 -4.64
CA LEU A 756 21.44 -44.36 -4.88
C LEU A 756 21.67 -44.04 -6.36
N TYR A 757 22.26 -42.88 -6.62
CA TYR A 757 22.53 -42.38 -7.97
C TYR A 757 23.99 -41.98 -8.10
N ARG A 758 24.72 -42.57 -9.05
CA ARG A 758 26.15 -42.31 -9.25
C ARG A 758 26.41 -41.37 -10.44
N SER A 759 25.77 -41.64 -11.59
CA SER A 759 25.91 -40.84 -12.80
C SER A 759 24.77 -41.10 -13.77
N SER A 760 24.67 -40.30 -14.83
CA SER A 760 23.68 -40.49 -15.89
C SER A 760 23.95 -41.71 -16.78
N ALA A 761 25.14 -42.30 -16.70
CA ALA A 761 25.50 -43.51 -17.42
C ALA A 761 24.97 -44.79 -16.75
N GLU A 762 24.69 -44.72 -15.45
CA GLU A 762 24.30 -45.86 -14.61
C GLU A 762 22.80 -45.84 -14.28
N ASN A 763 22.27 -47.01 -13.98
CA ASN A 763 20.92 -47.13 -13.49
C ASN A 763 20.83 -46.68 -12.01
N ILE A 764 19.66 -46.21 -11.62
CA ILE A 764 19.35 -45.88 -10.23
C ILE A 764 19.22 -47.18 -9.44
N ARG A 765 20.00 -47.27 -8.36
CA ARG A 765 19.98 -48.40 -7.45
C ARG A 765 19.22 -48.06 -6.18
N TYR A 766 18.77 -49.08 -5.45
CA TYR A 766 18.12 -48.92 -4.17
C TYR A 766 18.40 -50.08 -3.22
N CYS A 767 18.23 -49.81 -1.93
CA CYS A 767 18.19 -50.83 -0.89
C CYS A 767 17.21 -50.43 0.22
N THR A 768 16.73 -51.41 0.98
CA THR A 768 15.91 -51.15 2.16
C THR A 768 16.78 -50.93 3.39
N VAL A 769 16.36 -50.05 4.29
CA VAL A 769 17.05 -49.81 5.56
C VAL A 769 16.07 -49.94 6.72
N ARG A 770 16.45 -50.72 7.74
CA ARG A 770 15.67 -50.89 8.98
C ARG A 770 16.59 -51.09 10.17
N GLY A 771 16.73 -50.07 11.01
CA GLY A 771 17.74 -50.05 12.06
C GLY A 771 19.14 -50.23 11.47
N THR A 772 19.91 -51.21 11.94
CA THR A 772 21.23 -51.57 11.35
C THR A 772 21.15 -52.42 10.08
N ARG A 773 19.98 -52.98 9.74
CA ARG A 773 19.85 -53.93 8.62
C ARG A 773 19.72 -53.17 7.31
N VAL A 774 20.64 -53.46 6.40
CA VAL A 774 20.61 -53.02 5.00
C VAL A 774 20.23 -54.21 4.13
N GLY A 775 19.17 -54.05 3.33
CA GLY A 775 18.73 -55.08 2.40
C GLY A 775 19.67 -55.21 1.19
N PRO A 776 19.45 -56.22 0.32
CA PRO A 776 20.26 -56.39 -0.88
C PRO A 776 20.18 -55.16 -1.79
N MET A 777 21.30 -54.86 -2.45
CA MET A 777 21.34 -53.82 -3.48
C MET A 777 20.56 -54.29 -4.71
N LYS A 778 19.65 -53.44 -5.19
CA LYS A 778 18.82 -53.72 -6.35
C LYS A 778 18.85 -52.54 -7.31
N ASP A 779 18.41 -52.80 -8.53
CA ASP A 779 18.40 -51.84 -9.63
C ASP A 779 16.96 -51.58 -10.09
N PHE A 780 16.63 -50.33 -10.42
CA PHE A 780 15.32 -50.00 -10.97
C PHE A 780 15.23 -50.26 -12.48
N GLY A 781 16.34 -50.45 -13.18
CA GLY A 781 16.41 -50.48 -14.64
C GLY A 781 16.27 -49.09 -15.29
N ILE A 782 16.38 -48.02 -14.49
CA ILE A 782 16.06 -46.64 -14.91
C ILE A 782 17.30 -45.76 -14.81
N LYS A 783 17.62 -45.01 -15.87
CA LYS A 783 18.66 -43.97 -15.88
C LYS A 783 18.05 -42.58 -15.66
N SER A 784 18.87 -41.64 -15.19
CA SER A 784 18.46 -40.25 -14.97
C SER A 784 19.61 -39.29 -15.22
N THR A 785 19.35 -38.10 -15.77
CA THR A 785 20.34 -37.03 -15.91
C THR A 785 20.51 -36.17 -14.64
N ILE A 786 19.67 -36.41 -13.63
CA ILE A 786 19.69 -35.71 -12.33
C ILE A 786 19.59 -36.72 -11.18
N THR A 787 20.04 -36.32 -9.99
CA THR A 787 19.80 -37.08 -8.76
C THR A 787 18.28 -37.23 -8.54
N PRO A 788 17.77 -38.45 -8.37
CA PRO A 788 16.33 -38.68 -8.33
C PRO A 788 15.70 -38.17 -7.03
N GLY A 789 14.54 -37.52 -7.17
CA GLY A 789 13.63 -37.26 -6.06
C GLY A 789 12.62 -38.40 -5.91
N SER A 790 11.94 -38.50 -4.75
CA SER A 790 10.99 -39.57 -4.52
C SER A 790 9.87 -39.19 -3.57
N ALA A 791 8.69 -39.78 -3.79
CA ALA A 791 7.54 -39.71 -2.89
C ALA A 791 6.73 -41.02 -2.99
N TYR A 792 5.71 -41.18 -2.14
CA TYR A 792 4.82 -42.33 -2.20
C TYR A 792 3.39 -41.89 -2.46
N ASP A 793 2.80 -42.39 -3.55
CA ASP A 793 1.38 -42.25 -3.82
C ASP A 793 0.62 -43.26 -2.95
N THR A 794 0.09 -42.79 -1.83
CA THR A 794 -0.63 -43.62 -0.87
C THR A 794 -2.00 -44.08 -1.37
N ARG A 795 -2.56 -43.45 -2.42
CA ARG A 795 -3.85 -43.83 -3.00
C ARG A 795 -3.69 -44.99 -3.98
N ARG A 796 -2.71 -44.89 -4.89
CA ARG A 796 -2.41 -45.95 -5.87
C ARG A 796 -1.44 -47.00 -5.34
N LYS A 797 -0.81 -46.75 -4.19
CA LYS A 797 0.25 -47.57 -3.59
C LYS A 797 1.50 -47.67 -4.49
N GLU A 798 1.81 -46.59 -5.20
CA GLU A 798 2.92 -46.52 -6.16
C GLU A 798 4.07 -45.68 -5.62
N LEU A 799 5.30 -46.09 -5.94
CA LEU A 799 6.49 -45.26 -5.75
C LEU A 799 6.53 -44.19 -6.85
N LEU A 800 6.65 -42.93 -6.45
CA LEU A 800 6.89 -41.81 -7.35
C LEU A 800 8.39 -41.55 -7.41
N LEU A 801 8.95 -41.52 -8.61
CA LEU A 801 10.35 -41.25 -8.86
C LEU A 801 10.46 -40.06 -9.81
N GLY A 802 11.11 -38.99 -9.35
CA GLY A 802 11.39 -37.81 -10.15
C GLY A 802 12.77 -37.89 -10.76
N THR A 803 12.84 -38.03 -12.08
CA THR A 803 14.08 -38.17 -12.85
C THR A 803 14.25 -37.04 -13.86
N GLY A 804 15.40 -37.03 -14.54
CA GLY A 804 15.67 -36.17 -15.68
C GLY A 804 16.07 -37.01 -16.88
N SER A 805 15.78 -36.53 -18.09
CA SER A 805 16.32 -37.11 -19.33
C SER A 805 16.76 -36.02 -20.30
N GLU A 806 17.32 -36.43 -21.43
CA GLU A 806 17.47 -35.55 -22.59
C GLU A 806 16.26 -35.75 -23.51
N LEU A 807 15.75 -34.66 -24.11
CA LEU A 807 14.77 -34.70 -25.18
C LEU A 807 15.10 -33.57 -26.17
N ASN A 808 15.15 -33.88 -27.47
CA ASN A 808 15.44 -32.90 -28.52
C ASN A 808 16.72 -32.08 -28.25
N ARG A 809 17.80 -32.73 -27.81
CA ARG A 809 19.09 -32.11 -27.43
C ARG A 809 19.02 -31.15 -26.23
N GLN A 810 17.90 -31.11 -25.52
CA GLN A 810 17.77 -30.37 -24.27
C GLN A 810 17.99 -31.33 -23.08
N PRO A 811 19.05 -31.17 -22.28
CA PRO A 811 19.29 -32.00 -21.12
C PRO A 811 18.36 -31.63 -19.94
N TYR A 812 18.35 -32.47 -18.91
CA TYR A 812 17.66 -32.23 -17.62
C TYR A 812 16.15 -32.03 -17.69
N ARG A 813 15.50 -32.56 -18.73
CA ARG A 813 14.04 -32.53 -18.88
C ARG A 813 13.40 -33.35 -17.78
N TRP A 814 12.52 -32.73 -17.00
CA TRP A 814 11.91 -33.40 -15.86
C TRP A 814 10.93 -34.49 -16.28
N GLN A 815 11.05 -35.65 -15.63
CA GLN A 815 10.18 -36.80 -15.81
C GLN A 815 9.63 -37.27 -14.48
N LEU A 816 8.32 -37.52 -14.44
CA LEU A 816 7.67 -38.26 -13.35
C LEU A 816 7.51 -39.71 -13.78
N ARG A 817 8.09 -40.62 -13.01
CA ARG A 817 7.95 -42.07 -13.16
C ARG A 817 7.12 -42.63 -12.01
N ARG A 818 6.16 -43.49 -12.35
CA ARG A 818 5.33 -44.22 -11.38
C ARG A 818 5.73 -45.68 -11.42
N LEU A 819 6.00 -46.27 -10.26
CA LEU A 819 6.39 -47.66 -10.15
C LEU A 819 5.47 -48.41 -9.20
N THR A 820 5.06 -49.61 -9.60
CA THR A 820 4.31 -50.55 -8.77
C THR A 820 5.23 -51.69 -8.32
N GLY A 821 4.88 -52.34 -7.20
CA GLY A 821 5.67 -53.42 -6.62
C GLY A 821 6.12 -53.13 -5.20
N ASP A 822 7.12 -53.88 -4.74
CA ASP A 822 7.65 -53.80 -3.38
C ASP A 822 9.17 -54.01 -3.34
N PRO A 823 9.86 -53.56 -2.28
CA PRO A 823 11.31 -53.62 -2.23
C PRO A 823 11.89 -55.06 -2.22
N GLU A 824 11.12 -56.07 -1.83
CA GLU A 824 11.56 -57.46 -1.75
C GLU A 824 11.44 -58.18 -3.10
N ARG A 825 10.42 -57.87 -3.90
CA ARG A 825 10.20 -58.46 -5.23
C ARG A 825 10.75 -57.61 -6.38
N GLY A 826 10.95 -56.32 -6.14
CA GLY A 826 11.32 -55.37 -7.17
C GLY A 826 10.15 -54.50 -7.61
N PHE A 827 10.47 -53.52 -8.46
CA PHE A 827 9.51 -52.54 -8.97
C PHE A 827 9.38 -52.66 -10.48
N SER A 828 8.19 -52.38 -11.00
CA SER A 828 7.90 -52.28 -12.43
C SER A 828 7.36 -50.89 -12.75
N GLU A 829 7.85 -50.28 -13.82
CA GLU A 829 7.40 -48.96 -14.27
C GLU A 829 5.98 -49.04 -14.85
N VAL A 830 5.07 -48.24 -14.30
CA VAL A 830 3.68 -48.10 -14.73
C VAL A 830 3.54 -47.00 -15.77
N SER A 831 4.25 -45.89 -15.58
CA SER A 831 4.24 -44.76 -16.51
C SER A 831 5.49 -43.90 -16.35
N CYS A 832 5.95 -43.30 -17.45
CA CYS A 832 6.96 -42.25 -17.47
C CYS A 832 6.42 -41.09 -18.30
N VAL A 833 6.27 -39.91 -17.70
CA VAL A 833 5.75 -38.70 -18.38
C VAL A 833 6.69 -37.53 -18.20
N PHE A 834 6.85 -36.71 -19.24
CA PHE A 834 7.50 -35.41 -19.12
C PHE A 834 6.58 -34.43 -18.40
N LEU A 835 7.11 -33.66 -17.46
CA LEU A 835 6.33 -32.62 -16.79
C LEU A 835 5.94 -31.55 -17.82
N GLY A 836 4.65 -31.27 -17.92
CA GLY A 836 4.09 -30.35 -18.91
C GLY A 836 3.99 -30.89 -20.33
N GLY A 837 4.38 -32.15 -20.55
CA GLY A 837 4.48 -32.76 -21.87
C GLY A 837 5.80 -32.54 -22.59
N GLU A 838 5.98 -33.20 -23.73
CA GLU A 838 7.24 -33.15 -24.50
C GLU A 838 7.58 -31.76 -25.03
N LYS A 839 6.57 -30.90 -25.21
CA LYS A 839 6.70 -29.53 -25.74
C LYS A 839 7.00 -28.47 -24.68
N SER A 840 6.92 -28.80 -23.38
CA SER A 840 7.00 -27.80 -22.31
C SER A 840 8.36 -27.12 -22.16
N GLY A 841 9.45 -27.84 -22.49
CA GLY A 841 10.81 -27.38 -22.24
C GLY A 841 11.21 -27.37 -20.76
N TRP A 842 10.34 -27.80 -19.84
CA TRP A 842 10.58 -27.70 -18.39
C TRP A 842 11.74 -28.59 -17.95
N ALA A 843 12.71 -27.99 -17.27
CA ALA A 843 14.00 -28.61 -16.97
C ALA A 843 14.65 -28.03 -15.71
N GLY A 844 15.53 -28.83 -15.10
CA GLY A 844 16.34 -28.41 -13.97
C GLY A 844 17.24 -29.54 -13.50
N ASN A 845 18.46 -29.19 -13.05
CA ASN A 845 19.55 -30.15 -12.87
C ASN A 845 19.90 -30.44 -11.40
N LYS A 846 19.00 -30.10 -10.47
CA LYS A 846 19.11 -30.39 -9.03
C LYS A 846 18.10 -31.46 -8.63
N ARG A 847 18.34 -32.13 -7.49
CA ARG A 847 17.42 -33.14 -6.95
C ARG A 847 16.05 -32.51 -6.64
N PRO A 848 14.95 -32.95 -7.27
CA PRO A 848 13.62 -32.41 -7.00
C PRO A 848 13.07 -32.95 -5.67
N ASN A 849 12.23 -32.17 -4.99
CA ASN A 849 11.39 -32.66 -3.90
C ASN A 849 9.99 -32.98 -4.42
N LEU A 850 9.53 -34.20 -4.15
CA LEU A 850 8.20 -34.66 -4.54
C LEU A 850 7.35 -34.77 -3.28
N ILE A 851 6.13 -34.26 -3.35
CA ILE A 851 5.12 -34.41 -2.30
C ILE A 851 3.85 -34.96 -2.96
N PHE A 852 3.25 -35.99 -2.36
CA PHE A 852 1.94 -36.47 -2.77
C PHE A 852 0.89 -35.91 -1.82
N ASP A 853 0.09 -34.97 -2.34
CA ASP A 853 -0.99 -34.33 -1.60
C ASP A 853 -2.27 -35.17 -1.75
N THR A 854 -2.73 -35.68 -0.60
CA THR A 854 -3.93 -36.50 -0.45
C THR A 854 -5.12 -35.71 0.09
N SER A 855 -4.98 -34.39 0.22
CA SER A 855 -6.06 -33.51 0.66
C SER A 855 -7.30 -33.69 -0.24
N ARG A 856 -8.45 -33.32 0.32
CA ARG A 856 -9.72 -33.35 -0.42
C ARG A 856 -9.67 -32.44 -1.65
N ASP A 857 -8.99 -31.30 -1.53
CA ASP A 857 -8.94 -30.26 -2.56
C ASP A 857 -7.95 -30.61 -3.69
N ALA A 858 -7.12 -31.65 -3.50
CA ALA A 858 -6.30 -32.25 -4.56
C ALA A 858 -7.12 -33.08 -5.58
N GLY A 859 -8.41 -33.29 -5.34
CA GLY A 859 -9.27 -34.12 -6.19
C GLY A 859 -9.23 -35.61 -5.84
N PRO A 860 -10.01 -36.45 -6.54
CA PRO A 860 -10.17 -37.89 -6.25
C PRO A 860 -8.92 -38.73 -6.49
N ASP A 861 -7.98 -38.25 -7.31
CA ASP A 861 -6.73 -38.94 -7.62
C ASP A 861 -5.55 -38.52 -6.73
N GLY A 862 -5.74 -37.51 -5.88
CA GLY A 862 -4.66 -36.80 -5.22
C GLY A 862 -3.85 -36.00 -6.24
N ARG A 863 -2.76 -35.36 -5.79
CA ARG A 863 -1.88 -34.63 -6.69
C ARG A 863 -0.41 -34.79 -6.33
N VAL A 864 0.42 -34.83 -7.36
CA VAL A 864 1.87 -34.75 -7.21
C VAL A 864 2.27 -33.28 -7.25
N ILE A 865 3.05 -32.86 -6.28
CA ILE A 865 3.69 -31.55 -6.21
C ILE A 865 5.18 -31.78 -6.39
N TRP A 866 5.76 -31.13 -7.39
CA TRP A 866 7.16 -31.19 -7.77
C TRP A 866 7.80 -29.84 -7.50
N ILE A 867 8.76 -29.80 -6.58
CA ILE A 867 9.46 -28.57 -6.19
C ILE A 867 10.93 -28.72 -6.58
N ALA A 868 11.41 -27.83 -7.45
CA ALA A 868 12.74 -27.96 -8.02
C ALA A 868 13.36 -26.61 -8.38
N ALA A 869 14.69 -26.56 -8.36
CA ALA A 869 15.46 -25.47 -8.94
C ALA A 869 15.59 -25.69 -10.45
N GLY A 870 15.67 -24.60 -11.22
CA GLY A 870 15.86 -24.63 -12.66
C GLY A 870 17.23 -25.18 -13.10
N VAL A 871 17.57 -24.99 -14.38
CA VAL A 871 18.88 -25.37 -14.91
C VAL A 871 19.93 -24.37 -14.44
N SER A 872 21.06 -24.88 -13.95
CA SER A 872 22.23 -24.11 -13.56
C SER A 872 23.44 -24.57 -14.37
N ALA A 873 23.97 -23.70 -15.25
CA ALA A 873 25.15 -23.98 -16.07
C ALA A 873 26.10 -22.76 -16.08
N PRO A 874 27.34 -22.86 -15.54
CA PRO A 874 27.87 -23.96 -14.72
C PRO A 874 26.99 -24.30 -13.50
N SER A 875 27.18 -25.47 -12.88
CA SER A 875 26.26 -26.00 -11.85
C SER A 875 26.08 -25.14 -10.58
N ASN A 876 26.84 -24.06 -10.43
CA ASN A 876 26.76 -23.11 -9.33
C ASN A 876 26.19 -21.73 -9.75
N THR A 877 25.69 -21.58 -10.99
CA THR A 877 24.98 -20.36 -11.42
C THR A 877 23.64 -20.26 -10.69
N PRO A 878 23.25 -19.06 -10.18
CA PRO A 878 21.92 -18.84 -9.64
C PRO A 878 20.83 -19.27 -10.63
N THR A 879 19.80 -19.94 -10.15
CA THR A 879 18.65 -20.35 -10.97
C THR A 879 17.34 -20.19 -10.19
N GLY A 880 16.24 -20.03 -10.94
CA GLY A 880 14.91 -19.82 -10.37
C GLY A 880 14.37 -21.02 -9.61
N LEU A 881 13.38 -20.77 -8.76
CA LEU A 881 12.69 -21.77 -7.95
C LEU A 881 11.32 -22.05 -8.53
N TYR A 882 10.95 -23.32 -8.65
CA TYR A 882 9.71 -23.72 -9.32
C TYR A 882 8.87 -24.68 -8.50
N ILE A 883 7.55 -24.58 -8.68
CA ILE A 883 6.56 -25.56 -8.26
C ILE A 883 5.74 -25.99 -9.47
N ALA A 884 5.78 -27.29 -9.77
CA ALA A 884 4.87 -27.93 -10.72
C ALA A 884 3.88 -28.81 -9.95
N ARG A 885 2.61 -28.82 -10.37
CA ARG A 885 1.58 -29.69 -9.78
C ARG A 885 0.79 -30.42 -10.86
N THR A 886 0.39 -31.66 -10.58
CA THR A 886 -0.61 -32.33 -11.41
C THR A 886 -1.98 -31.70 -11.22
N ILE A 887 -2.76 -31.68 -12.31
CA ILE A 887 -4.13 -31.18 -12.39
C ILE A 887 -5.02 -32.21 -13.08
N GLY A 888 -6.32 -32.16 -12.79
CA GLY A 888 -7.33 -33.05 -13.37
C GLY A 888 -7.72 -32.72 -14.82
N VAL A 889 -7.06 -31.73 -15.45
CA VAL A 889 -7.37 -31.25 -16.81
C VAL A 889 -6.20 -31.57 -17.73
N LYS A 890 -6.32 -32.66 -18.51
CA LYS A 890 -5.21 -33.17 -19.36
C LYS A 890 -4.89 -32.28 -20.55
N ASP A 891 -5.87 -31.53 -21.07
CA ASP A 891 -5.66 -30.68 -22.25
C ASP A 891 -4.80 -29.44 -21.95
N HIS A 892 -4.52 -29.17 -20.68
CA HIS A 892 -3.60 -28.12 -20.26
C HIS A 892 -2.25 -28.73 -19.85
N ASN A 893 -1.20 -28.49 -20.64
CA ASN A 893 0.17 -28.99 -20.42
C ASN A 893 0.21 -30.47 -19.98
N GLU A 894 -0.58 -31.32 -20.64
CA GLU A 894 -0.68 -32.76 -20.33
C GLU A 894 -1.01 -33.08 -18.86
N GLY A 895 -1.85 -32.25 -18.23
CA GLY A 895 -2.26 -32.44 -16.85
C GLY A 895 -1.30 -31.85 -15.81
N TRP A 896 -0.51 -30.85 -16.20
CA TRP A 896 0.41 -30.14 -15.31
C TRP A 896 0.21 -28.64 -15.30
N MET A 897 0.63 -28.01 -14.21
CA MET A 897 0.76 -26.57 -14.10
C MET A 897 2.05 -26.21 -13.40
N LEU A 898 2.76 -25.19 -13.90
CA LEU A 898 4.06 -24.74 -13.40
C LEU A 898 3.97 -23.28 -12.98
N TRP A 899 4.53 -22.97 -11.82
CA TRP A 899 4.79 -21.60 -11.40
C TRP A 899 6.23 -21.43 -10.97
N ARG A 900 6.71 -20.19 -11.12
CA ARG A 900 7.89 -19.71 -10.41
C ARG A 900 7.49 -19.23 -9.02
N TYR A 901 8.26 -19.63 -8.01
CA TYR A 901 8.17 -18.98 -6.70
C TYR A 901 8.87 -17.62 -6.76
N TYR A 902 8.14 -16.57 -6.37
CA TYR A 902 8.63 -15.19 -6.35
C TYR A 902 9.15 -14.72 -7.72
N ASP A 903 9.78 -13.55 -7.76
CA ASP A 903 10.24 -12.84 -8.96
C ASP A 903 11.51 -13.42 -9.63
N GLU A 904 11.93 -12.81 -10.75
CA GLU A 904 13.16 -13.10 -11.51
C GLU A 904 14.44 -13.03 -10.70
N TRP A 905 14.43 -12.21 -9.65
CA TRP A 905 15.56 -11.93 -8.80
C TRP A 905 15.71 -12.95 -7.67
N THR A 906 14.68 -13.76 -7.44
CA THR A 906 14.70 -14.84 -6.47
C THR A 906 15.33 -16.10 -7.07
N ASN A 907 16.58 -16.35 -6.65
CA ASN A 907 17.39 -17.44 -7.16
C ASN A 907 18.03 -18.28 -6.04
N THR A 908 18.44 -19.50 -6.39
CA THR A 908 19.17 -20.46 -5.55
C THR A 908 20.32 -21.10 -6.32
N ARG A 909 21.35 -21.59 -5.60
CA ARG A 909 22.44 -22.41 -6.17
C ARG A 909 22.32 -23.89 -5.79
N SER A 910 21.49 -24.22 -4.80
CA SER A 910 21.25 -25.58 -4.35
C SER A 910 19.84 -26.07 -4.74
N GLY A 911 19.56 -27.35 -4.50
CA GLY A 911 18.19 -27.85 -4.60
C GLY A 911 17.29 -27.24 -3.52
N ILE A 912 15.97 -27.30 -3.71
CA ILE A 912 14.99 -26.74 -2.79
C ILE A 912 14.49 -27.85 -1.87
N ALA A 913 14.59 -27.69 -0.56
CA ALA A 913 13.99 -28.62 0.40
C ALA A 913 12.51 -28.31 0.60
N ALA A 914 11.67 -29.34 0.71
CA ALA A 914 10.24 -29.15 0.97
C ALA A 914 9.68 -30.26 1.86
N ALA A 915 8.76 -29.92 2.76
CA ALA A 915 8.00 -30.90 3.53
C ALA A 915 6.57 -30.42 3.79
N TRP A 916 5.61 -31.33 3.67
CA TRP A 916 4.23 -31.07 4.10
C TRP A 916 4.16 -31.02 5.62
N TYR A 917 3.73 -29.89 6.18
CA TYR A 917 3.63 -29.67 7.61
C TYR A 917 2.39 -28.84 7.96
N ARG A 918 1.53 -29.37 8.83
CA ARG A 918 0.33 -28.69 9.37
C ARG A 918 -0.57 -28.02 8.32
N GLY A 919 -0.75 -28.68 7.16
CA GLY A 919 -1.69 -28.23 6.13
C GLY A 919 -1.08 -27.34 5.03
N ASP A 920 0.22 -27.10 5.08
CA ASP A 920 0.96 -26.40 4.03
C ASP A 920 2.33 -27.04 3.77
N ILE A 921 3.13 -26.46 2.89
CA ILE A 921 4.49 -26.86 2.59
C ILE A 921 5.45 -25.85 3.21
N VAL A 922 6.42 -26.34 3.98
CA VAL A 922 7.58 -25.55 4.40
C VAL A 922 8.69 -25.75 3.39
N LEU A 923 9.27 -24.65 2.94
CA LEU A 923 10.41 -24.62 2.02
C LEU A 923 11.67 -24.24 2.78
N ALA A 924 12.81 -24.82 2.41
CA ALA A 924 14.13 -24.29 2.76
C ALA A 924 14.99 -24.20 1.50
N THR A 925 15.52 -23.01 1.23
CA THR A 925 16.33 -22.70 0.05
C THR A 925 17.57 -21.93 0.46
N THR A 926 18.61 -21.98 -0.36
CA THR A 926 19.71 -21.03 -0.26
C THR A 926 19.37 -19.78 -1.06
N TRP A 927 19.71 -18.61 -0.53
CA TRP A 927 19.64 -17.37 -1.28
C TRP A 927 20.85 -17.25 -2.20
N ALA A 928 20.60 -16.83 -3.43
CA ALA A 928 21.64 -16.54 -4.41
C ALA A 928 21.35 -15.21 -5.09
N SER A 929 22.24 -14.25 -4.87
CA SER A 929 22.24 -12.95 -5.56
C SER A 929 23.65 -12.66 -6.04
N ASP A 930 23.81 -12.13 -7.25
CA ASP A 930 25.12 -11.72 -7.76
C ASP A 930 25.69 -10.47 -7.03
N HIS A 931 24.91 -9.89 -6.11
CA HIS A 931 25.29 -8.80 -5.21
C HIS A 931 24.77 -9.07 -3.78
N SER A 932 25.60 -9.47 -2.80
CA SER A 932 25.39 -9.20 -1.35
C SER A 932 26.32 -10.01 -0.43
N THR A 933 26.32 -9.65 0.86
CA THR A 933 26.84 -10.41 2.02
C THR A 933 25.92 -11.55 2.50
N THR A 934 24.77 -11.76 1.84
CA THR A 934 23.71 -12.69 2.29
C THR A 934 23.58 -13.94 1.41
N ASP A 935 24.41 -14.02 0.38
CA ASP A 935 24.49 -15.14 -0.55
C ASP A 935 24.85 -16.46 0.20
N GLY A 936 24.38 -17.61 -0.26
CA GLY A 936 24.59 -18.93 0.36
C GLY A 936 23.84 -19.17 1.69
N GLY A 937 23.15 -18.16 2.22
CA GLY A 937 22.36 -18.26 3.45
C GLY A 937 21.10 -19.12 3.28
N VAL A 938 20.76 -19.92 4.29
CA VAL A 938 19.52 -20.71 4.30
C VAL A 938 18.33 -19.85 4.73
N TYR A 939 17.30 -19.82 3.91
CA TYR A 939 16.04 -19.15 4.18
C TYR A 939 14.88 -20.15 4.14
N CYS A 940 14.00 -20.04 5.12
CA CYS A 940 12.80 -20.85 5.25
C CYS A 940 11.55 -20.04 4.90
N ALA A 941 10.61 -20.65 4.19
CA ALA A 941 9.30 -20.08 3.90
C ALA A 941 8.18 -21.06 4.30
N TYR A 942 7.02 -20.52 4.67
CA TYR A 942 5.96 -21.28 5.36
C TYR A 942 4.61 -21.27 4.64
N ASN A 943 4.59 -20.91 3.36
CA ASN A 943 3.41 -20.95 2.48
C ASN A 943 3.80 -21.56 1.12
N GLY A 944 4.41 -22.75 1.13
CA GLY A 944 4.90 -23.40 -0.09
C GLY A 944 3.78 -23.91 -1.01
N THR A 945 2.54 -24.05 -0.56
CA THR A 945 1.42 -24.24 -1.51
C THR A 945 1.07 -22.97 -2.28
N ALA A 946 1.64 -21.82 -1.86
CA ALA A 946 1.37 -20.48 -2.35
C ALA A 946 -0.12 -20.13 -2.33
N ILE A 947 -0.79 -20.48 -1.23
CA ILE A 947 -2.21 -20.22 -1.02
C ILE A 947 -2.34 -19.12 0.03
N GLY A 948 -2.78 -17.94 -0.39
CA GLY A 948 -3.00 -16.78 0.46
C GLY A 948 -4.22 -16.91 1.37
N ASN A 949 -4.25 -16.06 2.40
CA ASN A 949 -5.42 -15.88 3.28
C ASN A 949 -5.96 -14.45 3.22
N GLN A 950 -5.59 -13.68 2.20
CA GLN A 950 -6.12 -12.34 1.98
C GLN A 950 -7.40 -12.41 1.14
N ASP A 951 -8.36 -11.56 1.47
CA ASP A 951 -9.54 -11.36 0.64
C ASP A 951 -9.14 -10.60 -0.63
N MET A 952 -9.84 -10.89 -1.72
CA MET A 952 -9.66 -10.25 -3.03
C MET A 952 -11.02 -10.15 -3.70
N ALA A 953 -11.23 -9.12 -4.51
CA ALA A 953 -12.43 -8.98 -5.33
C ALA A 953 -12.13 -8.10 -6.54
N ASP A 954 -13.15 -7.91 -7.35
CA ASP A 954 -13.17 -6.84 -8.33
C ASP A 954 -13.22 -5.46 -7.64
N PHE A 955 -12.92 -4.42 -8.42
CA PHE A 955 -12.81 -3.05 -7.95
C PHE A 955 -13.35 -2.09 -9.02
N ASP A 956 -14.02 -1.01 -8.60
CA ASP A 956 -14.54 -0.01 -9.53
C ASP A 956 -13.47 1.07 -9.80
N ASP A 957 -12.69 0.83 -10.85
CA ASP A 957 -11.64 1.75 -11.29
C ASP A 957 -12.22 3.08 -11.75
N VAL A 958 -13.35 3.02 -12.46
CA VAL A 958 -13.95 4.19 -13.10
C VAL A 958 -14.38 5.20 -12.04
N THR A 959 -15.13 4.73 -11.04
CA THR A 959 -15.57 5.57 -9.91
C THR A 959 -14.38 6.10 -9.14
N LEU A 960 -13.34 5.29 -8.91
CA LEU A 960 -12.17 5.78 -8.19
C LEU A 960 -11.40 6.86 -8.96
N MET A 961 -11.14 6.64 -10.26
CA MET A 961 -10.47 7.66 -11.08
C MET A 961 -11.28 8.96 -11.07
N ALA A 962 -12.60 8.86 -11.25
CA ALA A 962 -13.50 10.02 -11.30
C ALA A 962 -13.59 10.79 -9.97
N ASP A 963 -13.82 10.09 -8.87
CA ASP A 963 -14.20 10.72 -7.59
C ASP A 963 -12.99 11.02 -6.70
N TYR A 964 -11.83 10.44 -7.02
CA TYR A 964 -10.65 10.50 -6.16
C TYR A 964 -9.35 10.76 -6.91
N GLY A 965 -9.10 10.00 -7.98
CA GLY A 965 -7.82 9.93 -8.67
C GLY A 965 -7.42 11.20 -9.39
N ILE A 966 -8.26 11.64 -10.34
CA ILE A 966 -7.97 12.79 -11.21
C ILE A 966 -7.83 14.07 -10.37
N ALA A 967 -8.76 14.31 -9.45
CA ALA A 967 -8.68 15.42 -8.49
C ALA A 967 -7.45 15.39 -7.57
N ARG A 968 -6.57 14.37 -7.63
CA ARG A 968 -5.39 14.24 -6.75
C ARG A 968 -4.08 14.09 -7.50
N SER A 969 -4.09 13.87 -8.80
CA SER A 969 -2.87 13.57 -9.54
C SER A 969 -2.02 14.80 -9.87
N ILE A 970 -2.64 15.99 -10.04
CA ILE A 970 -1.98 17.25 -10.44
C ILE A 970 -2.16 18.38 -9.40
N GLN A 971 -1.95 18.06 -8.13
CA GLN A 971 -2.30 18.96 -7.01
C GLN A 971 -1.22 19.94 -6.55
N THR A 972 -0.02 19.95 -7.15
CA THR A 972 1.04 20.90 -6.78
C THR A 972 1.62 21.64 -7.97
N LEU A 973 1.99 22.90 -7.75
CA LEU A 973 2.70 23.74 -8.72
C LEU A 973 4.22 23.63 -8.49
N ALA A 974 5.04 23.76 -9.55
CA ALA A 974 6.51 23.73 -9.43
C ALA A 974 7.18 25.12 -9.39
N VAL A 975 6.56 26.15 -9.98
CA VAL A 975 6.94 27.56 -9.84
C VAL A 975 5.76 28.42 -9.39
N MET A 976 6.03 29.54 -8.73
CA MET A 976 4.98 30.49 -8.32
C MET A 976 4.25 31.05 -9.53
N PRO A 977 2.92 31.30 -9.45
CA PRO A 977 2.20 31.99 -10.52
C PRO A 977 2.75 33.41 -10.73
N PRO A 978 2.79 33.90 -11.98
CA PRO A 978 3.23 35.26 -12.30
C PRO A 978 2.34 36.30 -11.61
#